data_AF-A0A5D6XYA2-F1
#
_entry.id   AF-A0A5D6XYA2-F1
#
_cell.length_a   1.000
_cell.length_b   1.000
_cell.length_c   1.000
_cell.angle_alpha   90.00
_cell.angle_beta   90.00
_cell.angle_gamma   90.00
#
_symmetry.space_group_name_H-M   'P 1'
#
loop_
_entity.id
_entity.type
_entity.pdbx_description
1 polymer ?
#
loop_
_entity_poly.entity_id
_entity_poly.type
_entity_poly.pdbx_seq_one_letter_code
_entity_poly.pdbx_strand_id
1 'polypeptide(L)'
;MRLAALLPLVLTLQSAHAAAKAFVNNAAYSCAAPNATTTSLTAAKLCGPQSVLAVELQLSLDEGDSASLAAATLPLDLQTTGSDPSCVLQKSVDVLVRGAKLTAFNRATKLWTLQMNCSLPETTRDKKAVATALQGSSEFAFHCGFNANNVSVPVDTVLPAFYYLSKDWKVATVSLVSPTETPPAAPSTVAPLNSKKGSGAHALYGIGKPARFAIQVDASSDGNGTGAVRQASVSGVCDVNGENVTVSGGAFDYIVQKNDSDIDGITYACSLADGAGNRATHKGVVKHKEQSIDGSEPVIDEVFMVFSTDKPARIGSVISITLRARGLKNGYSGTCSVNGVKGLALLGGEDDGFYMTQYTIAQGDQSVDVDDTILLDCAVFNAAGNLFQYKEDLDLEFAIDAEGPEIVATSVLFSSDRPAHEGSIIEVQVTLDDAEPNLAIAKNQSCLINNVSVAESFTKSSENSFLLTYVVGKGQAHWKAGALPIQCVIQDEAGNTAVVDHFTDKNTLFARELKPVELGSDDVISWNYFPDKLLLISFVIVAIASHTISKVCPHIGLPRISGYIITGILVGPYVLNFINAQQIRRLRVIDETSLAYIGLAAGSKLHWKTMKPIMKSIVTVTMGLTVIEYIVGTLTIMVLARYIDFLQDTTSSEITAIALLAGCMMIARSPSSALAVIEETKSQGHFTTLIFAVTVMCDVIVIFLFNVNSMITESFLSEKSMSWKDLLRLVLQLCGSIGVGLVFGKIMAVIVLWRHRKIKRKSTLLVMQQVFKQFLILLYGWTIFVVSHLVHPYLEPLLCCMVSGAVMWNTSPNPEELGILLKRLADLVYVCFFTITGATLELDMVVKALALSIVLCVTRVGAIFLGSFLGGVCAGEDRGHSKVAWMAYITQAGVTLGLAKQIQLLYPGWGSYFSTMIVAVVICNQLIGPPLLRYVLRLVGDAKKKEVGKVDGLSALVLSVGINSIGAISRLEMCGWNVTSHLIESEADEMTLAKGVFAENALREVTDALTLAEPLHVVVVMMPTNEESFEVIRALTLACQKLRRLRVLRVVVQVVGEGDDEGDTNWGSKFAEMPKTEEHGDTIDVVVVDRNEATDMLIELAACGKVVNTSMILANDQQANNTAIAMEEGAAEAAADTALPARARLRQKLSKNVNRMMLV
;
A
#
# COMPACT_ATOMS: atom_id res chain seq x y z
N MET A 1 1.59 39.50 -9.44
CA MET A 1 2.21 40.40 -8.45
C MET A 1 3.01 39.52 -7.49
N ARG A 2 4.33 39.74 -7.48
CA ARG A 2 5.43 39.07 -6.75
C ARG A 2 5.69 37.56 -6.97
N LEU A 3 6.92 37.33 -7.42
CA LEU A 3 7.65 36.13 -7.78
C LEU A 3 8.68 35.82 -6.67
N ALA A 4 9.14 34.56 -6.60
CA ALA A 4 10.46 34.09 -6.19
C ALA A 4 10.87 34.03 -4.69
N ALA A 5 11.05 32.80 -4.19
CA ALA A 5 12.20 32.29 -3.42
C ALA A 5 12.06 30.75 -3.25
N LEU A 6 12.66 29.95 -4.14
CA LEU A 6 13.88 29.14 -3.93
C LEU A 6 13.61 27.64 -3.63
N LEU A 7 13.76 26.82 -4.69
CA LEU A 7 14.34 25.46 -4.68
C LEU A 7 15.82 25.52 -4.20
N PRO A 8 16.56 24.42 -3.89
CA PRO A 8 16.26 22.97 -3.99
C PRO A 8 16.74 22.10 -2.80
N LEU A 9 16.31 20.83 -2.68
CA LEU A 9 17.22 19.73 -2.30
C LEU A 9 16.68 18.37 -2.77
N VAL A 10 17.42 17.78 -3.72
CA VAL A 10 17.32 16.42 -4.23
C VAL A 10 18.71 15.81 -4.01
N LEU A 11 18.74 14.50 -3.70
CA LEU A 11 19.86 13.55 -3.56
C LEU A 11 20.32 13.25 -2.12
N THR A 12 20.00 12.05 -1.65
CA THR A 12 20.98 10.94 -1.66
C THR A 12 20.25 9.59 -1.56
N LEU A 13 20.32 8.85 -2.66
CA LEU A 13 20.15 7.40 -2.74
C LEU A 13 21.55 6.80 -2.58
N GLN A 14 21.72 5.82 -1.71
CA GLN A 14 22.67 4.74 -1.99
C GLN A 14 22.20 3.43 -1.38
N SER A 15 22.04 2.48 -2.30
CA SER A 15 21.59 1.10 -2.21
C SER A 15 22.61 0.16 -1.56
N ALA A 16 22.16 -0.96 -0.98
CA ALA A 16 22.24 -2.30 -1.60
C ALA A 16 22.41 -3.48 -0.61
N HIS A 17 21.55 -4.48 -0.81
CA HIS A 17 21.78 -5.94 -0.87
C HIS A 17 21.86 -6.83 0.39
N ALA A 18 20.78 -7.63 0.53
CA ALA A 18 20.71 -9.11 0.55
C ALA A 18 21.31 -9.90 1.73
N ALA A 19 20.88 -11.12 2.09
CA ALA A 19 19.65 -11.91 2.01
C ALA A 19 19.92 -13.24 2.79
N ALA A 20 18.89 -13.74 3.49
CA ALA A 20 18.57 -15.16 3.77
C ALA A 20 19.35 -16.07 4.78
N LYS A 21 18.52 -16.73 5.62
CA LYS A 21 18.52 -18.13 6.15
C LYS A 21 19.27 -18.53 7.46
N ALA A 22 18.45 -18.66 8.51
CA ALA A 22 18.12 -19.86 9.33
C ALA A 22 19.17 -20.77 10.03
N PHE A 23 18.97 -20.89 11.36
CA PHE A 23 19.06 -22.07 12.28
C PHE A 23 20.40 -22.67 12.76
N VAL A 24 20.40 -22.98 14.09
CA VAL A 24 21.21 -23.91 14.93
C VAL A 24 22.17 -23.29 15.98
N ASN A 25 22.06 -23.86 17.19
CA ASN A 25 22.67 -23.57 18.50
C ASN A 25 24.21 -23.63 18.62
N ASN A 26 24.69 -23.00 19.72
CA ASN A 26 25.81 -23.33 20.62
C ASN A 26 27.28 -22.93 20.31
N ALA A 27 27.85 -22.30 21.35
CA ALA A 27 29.24 -22.37 21.88
C ALA A 27 30.42 -21.61 21.20
N ALA A 28 31.04 -20.70 21.96
CA ALA A 28 32.51 -20.43 22.12
C ALA A 28 32.71 -19.15 22.97
N TYR A 29 33.24 -19.18 24.20
CA TYR A 29 34.66 -19.18 24.63
C TYR A 29 35.55 -18.07 24.04
N SER A 30 36.13 -17.23 24.93
CA SER A 30 37.31 -16.39 24.67
C SER A 30 38.04 -16.11 25.99
N CYS A 31 39.33 -16.47 26.04
CA CYS A 31 40.18 -16.62 27.23
C CYS A 31 40.83 -15.31 27.74
N ALA A 32 41.07 -15.30 29.06
CA ALA A 32 41.84 -14.31 29.81
C ALA A 32 43.35 -14.64 29.84
N ALA A 33 44.20 -13.63 30.08
CA ALA A 33 45.60 -13.79 30.52
C ALA A 33 45.68 -13.54 32.05
N PRO A 34 46.51 -14.28 32.81
CA PRO A 34 46.38 -14.38 34.26
C PRO A 34 47.25 -13.36 35.02
N ASN A 35 46.68 -12.76 36.07
CA ASN A 35 47.36 -11.93 37.06
C ASN A 35 47.61 -12.78 38.31
N ALA A 36 48.87 -12.99 38.70
CA ALA A 36 49.20 -13.57 40.00
C ALA A 36 48.70 -12.62 41.11
N THR A 37 47.86 -13.10 42.02
CA THR A 37 47.03 -12.22 42.87
C THR A 37 47.23 -12.38 44.37
N THR A 38 48.15 -13.21 44.87
CA THR A 38 48.35 -13.33 46.32
C THR A 38 49.78 -13.69 46.73
N THR A 39 50.40 -12.80 47.51
CA THR A 39 51.64 -13.04 48.27
C THR A 39 51.32 -12.98 49.76
N SER A 40 51.61 -14.03 50.52
CA SER A 40 51.44 -14.03 51.98
C SER A 40 52.79 -14.23 52.67
N LEU A 41 53.06 -13.38 53.67
CA LEU A 41 54.24 -13.48 54.52
C LEU A 41 53.95 -14.45 55.66
N THR A 42 54.79 -15.46 55.84
CA THR A 42 54.54 -16.49 56.87
C THR A 42 55.48 -16.39 58.07
N ALA A 43 56.71 -15.89 57.92
CA ALA A 43 57.61 -15.60 59.04
C ALA A 43 58.77 -14.66 58.67
N ALA A 44 59.21 -13.84 59.62
CA ALA A 44 60.48 -13.11 59.58
C ALA A 44 61.25 -13.32 60.89
N LYS A 45 62.55 -13.63 60.82
CA LYS A 45 63.37 -13.91 62.01
C LYS A 45 64.68 -13.12 61.97
N LEU A 46 64.94 -12.32 63.00
CA LEU A 46 66.23 -11.63 63.20
C LEU A 46 67.29 -12.64 63.68
N CYS A 47 68.39 -12.77 62.96
CA CYS A 47 69.48 -13.69 63.31
C CYS A 47 70.79 -12.94 63.56
N GLY A 48 71.15 -12.75 64.83
CA GLY A 48 72.52 -12.46 65.25
C GLY A 48 73.02 -11.01 65.08
N PRO A 49 74.29 -10.75 65.47
CA PRO A 49 74.84 -9.40 65.64
C PRO A 49 75.22 -8.68 64.33
N GLN A 50 75.05 -9.30 63.17
CA GLN A 50 75.11 -8.65 61.87
C GLN A 50 73.68 -8.48 61.35
N SER A 51 73.29 -7.25 61.02
CA SER A 51 71.94 -6.81 60.68
C SER A 51 71.44 -7.39 59.33
N VAL A 52 71.15 -8.69 59.34
CA VAL A 52 70.58 -9.45 58.22
C VAL A 52 69.20 -9.98 58.63
N LEU A 53 68.17 -9.65 57.86
CA LEU A 53 66.79 -10.12 58.02
C LEU A 53 66.55 -11.24 57.01
N ALA A 54 66.17 -12.43 57.49
CA ALA A 54 65.71 -13.51 56.62
C ALA A 54 64.18 -13.43 56.50
N VAL A 55 63.68 -13.35 55.27
CA VAL A 55 62.24 -13.25 54.97
C VAL A 55 61.82 -14.43 54.11
N GLU A 56 60.71 -15.06 54.49
CA GLU A 56 60.15 -16.21 53.80
C GLU A 56 58.76 -15.85 53.24
N LEU A 57 58.64 -15.90 51.91
CA LEU A 57 57.44 -15.51 51.16
C LEU A 57 56.82 -16.74 50.49
N GLN A 58 55.49 -16.82 50.53
CA GLN A 58 54.75 -17.82 49.76
C GLN A 58 54.12 -17.18 48.51
N LEU A 59 54.39 -17.77 47.35
CA LEU A 59 53.95 -17.31 46.04
C LEU A 59 52.94 -18.30 45.45
N SER A 60 51.81 -17.79 44.97
CA SER A 60 50.84 -18.53 44.16
C SER A 60 51.06 -18.25 42.68
N LEU A 61 51.23 -19.30 41.87
CA LEU A 61 51.34 -19.20 40.41
C LEU A 61 50.10 -19.84 39.78
N ASP A 62 49.38 -19.10 38.94
CA ASP A 62 48.16 -19.58 38.27
C ASP A 62 48.46 -20.78 37.34
N GLU A 63 47.52 -21.73 37.29
CA GLU A 63 47.69 -23.11 36.81
C GLU A 63 48.02 -23.29 35.30
N GLY A 64 48.35 -22.23 34.56
CA GLY A 64 48.67 -22.31 33.13
C GLY A 64 50.09 -22.80 32.78
N ASP A 65 51.09 -22.57 33.65
CA ASP A 65 52.51 -22.84 33.35
C ASP A 65 53.18 -23.87 34.28
N SER A 66 52.46 -24.39 35.27
CA SER A 66 53.00 -25.25 36.33
C SER A 66 53.36 -26.68 35.90
N ALA A 67 52.91 -27.12 34.73
CA ALA A 67 53.21 -28.46 34.20
C ALA A 67 54.65 -28.60 33.65
N SER A 68 55.35 -27.49 33.37
CA SER A 68 56.72 -27.53 32.82
C SER A 68 57.83 -27.36 33.87
N LEU A 69 57.53 -26.82 35.07
CA LEU A 69 58.52 -26.61 36.14
C LEU A 69 58.59 -27.73 37.19
N ALA A 70 57.56 -28.58 37.30
CA ALA A 70 57.49 -29.61 38.35
C ALA A 70 58.51 -30.76 38.21
N ALA A 71 59.32 -30.78 37.14
CA ALA A 71 60.24 -31.88 36.83
C ALA A 71 61.72 -31.63 37.23
N ALA A 72 62.11 -30.46 37.75
CA ALA A 72 63.51 -30.18 38.09
C ALA A 72 63.76 -30.23 39.61
N THR A 73 64.34 -31.33 40.10
CA THR A 73 64.88 -31.43 41.47
C THR A 73 66.36 -31.03 41.46
N LEU A 74 66.64 -29.72 41.48
CA LEU A 74 67.93 -29.11 41.87
C LEU A 74 67.67 -27.62 42.17
N PRO A 75 68.28 -27.03 43.21
CA PRO A 75 68.06 -25.62 43.53
C PRO A 75 68.56 -24.72 42.39
N LEU A 76 67.64 -23.97 41.78
CA LEU A 76 67.98 -22.96 40.78
C LEU A 76 68.35 -21.66 41.51
N ASP A 77 69.61 -21.23 41.45
CA ASP A 77 70.02 -19.90 41.90
C ASP A 77 69.56 -18.87 40.86
N LEU A 78 68.62 -18.00 41.24
CA LEU A 78 68.13 -16.92 40.37
C LEU A 78 69.14 -15.78 40.38
N GLN A 79 69.67 -15.41 39.21
CA GLN A 79 70.59 -14.28 39.07
C GLN A 79 69.80 -12.97 38.86
N THR A 80 70.12 -11.95 39.65
CA THR A 80 69.64 -10.57 39.46
C THR A 80 70.42 -9.91 38.32
N THR A 81 69.79 -9.57 37.20
CA THR A 81 70.47 -8.89 36.07
C THR A 81 70.28 -7.37 36.12
N GLY A 82 71.38 -6.61 36.15
CA GLY A 82 71.41 -5.14 36.06
C GLY A 82 72.32 -4.53 37.14
N SER A 83 73.15 -3.55 36.76
CA SER A 83 74.31 -3.07 37.52
C SER A 83 74.04 -2.26 38.81
N ASP A 84 72.87 -2.40 39.44
CA ASP A 84 72.61 -1.97 40.82
C ASP A 84 71.46 -2.81 41.43
N PRO A 85 71.70 -3.68 42.42
CA PRO A 85 70.68 -4.55 43.00
C PRO A 85 70.00 -3.88 44.20
N SER A 86 69.19 -2.83 43.99
CA SER A 86 68.44 -2.18 45.06
C SER A 86 66.92 -2.29 44.85
N CYS A 87 66.23 -3.03 45.74
CA CYS A 87 64.79 -2.85 45.94
C CYS A 87 64.60 -1.55 46.74
N VAL A 88 63.79 -0.63 46.23
CA VAL A 88 63.62 0.71 46.84
C VAL A 88 62.39 0.69 47.76
N LEU A 89 62.59 0.94 49.04
CA LEU A 89 61.50 1.16 49.98
C LEU A 89 61.04 2.61 49.86
N GLN A 90 59.74 2.85 49.67
CA GLN A 90 59.23 4.20 49.38
C GLN A 90 59.33 5.19 50.58
N LYS A 91 59.96 4.78 51.70
CA LYS A 91 60.26 5.63 52.86
C LYS A 91 61.56 5.24 53.58
N SER A 92 62.68 5.82 53.12
CA SER A 92 63.87 6.23 53.91
C SER A 92 64.86 5.22 54.50
N VAL A 93 64.84 3.92 54.15
CA VAL A 93 66.00 3.04 54.40
C VAL A 93 66.08 2.01 53.27
N ASP A 94 67.10 2.10 52.41
CA ASP A 94 67.33 1.11 51.36
C ASP A 94 67.81 -0.20 52.00
N VAL A 95 67.24 -1.34 51.59
CA VAL A 95 67.67 -2.67 52.02
C VAL A 95 68.11 -3.45 50.81
N LEU A 96 69.36 -3.90 50.79
CA LEU A 96 69.92 -4.65 49.68
C LEU A 96 69.56 -6.13 49.83
N VAL A 97 68.89 -6.69 48.84
CA VAL A 97 68.52 -8.11 48.80
C VAL A 97 69.64 -8.86 48.07
N ARG A 98 70.34 -9.77 48.75
CA ARG A 98 71.44 -10.55 48.16
C ARG A 98 71.08 -12.03 48.14
N GLY A 99 70.83 -12.55 46.94
CA GLY A 99 70.54 -13.97 46.68
C GLY A 99 69.12 -14.36 47.12
N ALA A 100 68.30 -14.82 46.18
CA ALA A 100 66.99 -15.39 46.44
C ALA A 100 66.98 -16.84 45.97
N LYS A 101 66.44 -17.74 46.79
CA LYS A 101 66.42 -19.18 46.51
C LYS A 101 65.01 -19.73 46.68
N LEU A 102 64.53 -20.43 45.66
CA LEU A 102 63.32 -21.25 45.77
C LEU A 102 63.67 -22.53 46.52
N THR A 103 63.03 -22.74 47.67
CA THR A 103 63.43 -23.79 48.61
C THR A 103 62.46 -24.98 48.63
N ALA A 104 61.14 -24.76 48.50
CA ALA A 104 60.15 -25.84 48.56
C ALA A 104 58.80 -25.49 47.88
N PHE A 105 58.09 -26.50 47.36
CA PHE A 105 56.69 -26.39 46.93
C PHE A 105 55.77 -27.15 47.89
N ASN A 106 54.77 -26.47 48.44
CA ASN A 106 53.76 -27.11 49.29
C ASN A 106 52.57 -27.55 48.42
N ARG A 107 52.45 -28.86 48.19
CA ARG A 107 51.38 -29.45 47.37
C ARG A 107 49.98 -29.27 47.92
N ALA A 108 49.81 -29.13 49.24
CA ALA A 108 48.49 -29.01 49.86
C ALA A 108 47.87 -27.62 49.62
N THR A 109 48.71 -26.57 49.62
CA THR A 109 48.28 -25.19 49.39
C THR A 109 48.57 -24.69 47.98
N LYS A 110 49.31 -25.47 47.17
CA LYS A 110 49.80 -25.13 45.82
C LYS A 110 50.70 -23.87 45.78
N LEU A 111 51.46 -23.60 46.84
CA LEU A 111 52.33 -22.43 46.94
C LEU A 111 53.82 -22.80 46.90
N TRP A 112 54.63 -21.97 46.26
CA TRP A 112 56.09 -22.04 46.32
C TRP A 112 56.64 -21.16 47.44
N THR A 113 57.67 -21.64 48.12
CA THR A 113 58.39 -20.89 49.16
C THR A 113 59.67 -20.29 48.59
N LEU A 114 59.75 -18.97 48.67
CA LEU A 114 60.93 -18.19 48.29
C LEU A 114 61.59 -17.65 49.56
N GLN A 115 62.87 -17.98 49.75
CA GLN A 115 63.66 -17.47 50.86
C GLN A 115 64.61 -16.37 50.35
N MET A 116 64.56 -15.21 50.99
CA MET A 116 65.38 -14.05 50.65
C MET A 116 66.16 -13.56 51.87
N ASN A 117 67.43 -13.21 51.65
CA ASN A 117 68.27 -12.58 52.66
C ASN A 117 68.41 -11.09 52.36
N CYS A 118 67.97 -10.27 53.31
CA CYS A 118 67.95 -8.84 53.22
C CYS A 118 68.99 -8.24 54.17
N SER A 119 69.83 -7.35 53.68
CA SER A 119 70.88 -6.70 54.49
C SER A 119 70.87 -5.19 54.25
N LEU A 120 71.12 -4.41 55.30
CA LEU A 120 71.22 -2.95 55.17
C LEU A 120 72.55 -2.55 54.48
N PRO A 121 72.56 -1.52 53.61
CA PRO A 121 73.78 -0.98 53.02
C PRO A 121 74.76 -0.52 54.10
N GLU A 122 76.05 -0.83 53.93
CA GLU A 122 77.11 -0.51 54.89
C GLU A 122 77.26 1.00 55.22
N THR A 123 76.63 1.89 54.43
CA THR A 123 76.70 3.35 54.58
C THR A 123 75.78 3.94 55.66
N THR A 124 74.89 3.17 56.27
CA THR A 124 73.96 3.66 57.33
C THR A 124 74.65 3.69 58.71
N ARG A 125 75.31 4.82 59.04
CA ARG A 125 76.15 4.96 60.24
C ARG A 125 75.43 5.24 61.58
N ASP A 126 74.10 5.32 61.65
CA ASP A 126 73.40 5.59 62.92
C ASP A 126 72.30 4.57 63.26
N LYS A 127 72.65 3.59 64.10
CA LYS A 127 71.77 2.49 64.52
C LYS A 127 70.61 2.94 65.43
N LYS A 128 70.69 4.09 66.09
CA LYS A 128 69.62 4.59 66.98
C LYS A 128 68.49 5.28 66.21
N ALA A 129 68.81 6.03 65.15
CA ALA A 129 67.82 6.69 64.31
C ALA A 129 66.90 5.68 63.57
N VAL A 130 67.45 4.53 63.16
CA VAL A 130 66.69 3.46 62.48
C VAL A 130 65.68 2.77 63.42
N ALA A 131 66.03 2.55 64.70
CA ALA A 131 65.11 1.95 65.67
C ALA A 131 63.92 2.85 66.03
N THR A 132 64.11 4.17 66.06
CA THR A 132 63.04 5.15 66.35
C THR A 132 62.12 5.37 65.14
N ALA A 133 62.65 5.31 63.91
CA ALA A 133 61.84 5.41 62.69
C ALA A 133 60.91 4.20 62.48
N LEU A 134 61.32 3.00 62.93
CA LEU A 134 60.53 1.77 62.87
C LEU A 134 59.35 1.74 63.87
N GLN A 135 59.36 2.58 64.91
CA GLN A 135 58.29 2.63 65.93
C GLN A 135 57.09 3.53 65.56
N GLY A 136 57.20 4.34 64.50
CA GLY A 136 56.18 5.35 64.14
C GLY A 136 55.31 5.01 62.92
N SER A 137 55.54 3.86 62.27
CA SER A 137 54.85 3.46 61.03
C SER A 137 54.07 2.18 61.26
N SER A 138 52.77 2.14 60.94
CA SER A 138 51.94 0.95 61.15
C SER A 138 52.18 -0.16 60.11
N GLU A 139 52.69 0.19 58.93
CA GLU A 139 52.88 -0.69 57.78
C GLU A 139 54.10 -0.28 56.93
N PHE A 140 54.85 -1.24 56.37
CA PHE A 140 56.00 -1.03 55.47
C PHE A 140 55.76 -1.70 54.12
N ALA A 141 55.66 -0.93 53.03
CA ALA A 141 55.51 -1.45 51.68
C ALA A 141 56.88 -1.65 50.98
N PHE A 142 57.08 -2.82 50.39
CA PHE A 142 58.24 -3.24 49.61
C PHE A 142 57.84 -3.48 48.17
N HIS A 143 58.64 -2.97 47.23
CA HIS A 143 58.51 -3.24 45.79
C HIS A 143 59.80 -3.90 45.29
N CYS A 144 59.71 -5.17 44.89
CA CYS A 144 60.84 -5.95 44.34
C CYS A 144 60.41 -6.65 43.05
N GLY A 145 61.36 -7.10 42.22
CA GLY A 145 61.03 -7.91 41.04
C GLY A 145 62.16 -8.87 40.68
N PHE A 146 61.82 -10.02 40.12
CA PHE A 146 62.80 -10.98 39.60
C PHE A 146 62.40 -11.53 38.24
N ASN A 147 63.38 -12.03 37.48
CA ASN A 147 63.19 -12.47 36.10
C ASN A 147 63.33 -14.00 36.03
N ALA A 148 62.33 -14.68 35.49
CA ALA A 148 62.35 -16.11 35.23
C ALA A 148 61.94 -16.36 33.78
N ASN A 149 62.78 -17.04 32.99
CA ASN A 149 62.59 -17.28 31.56
C ASN A 149 62.18 -16.03 30.74
N ASN A 150 62.91 -14.91 30.92
CA ASN A 150 62.66 -13.63 30.23
C ASN A 150 61.31 -12.95 30.53
N VAL A 151 60.63 -13.33 31.60
CA VAL A 151 59.45 -12.63 32.12
C VAL A 151 59.76 -12.01 33.48
N SER A 152 59.62 -10.69 33.58
CA SER A 152 59.82 -9.94 34.82
C SER A 152 58.56 -9.99 35.68
N VAL A 153 58.66 -10.53 36.90
CA VAL A 153 57.55 -10.63 37.85
C VAL A 153 57.79 -9.66 39.01
N PRO A 154 56.93 -8.64 39.21
CA PRO A 154 56.98 -7.78 40.39
C PRO A 154 56.39 -8.49 41.62
N VAL A 155 56.94 -8.18 42.80
CA VAL A 155 56.58 -8.68 44.13
C VAL A 155 56.45 -7.46 45.05
N ASP A 156 55.20 -7.04 45.24
CA ASP A 156 54.85 -5.87 46.04
C ASP A 156 54.16 -6.33 47.33
N THR A 157 54.72 -6.03 48.51
CA THR A 157 54.22 -6.55 49.80
C THR A 157 54.28 -5.53 50.93
N VAL A 158 53.36 -5.61 51.90
CA VAL A 158 53.26 -4.68 53.04
C VAL A 158 53.39 -5.43 54.38
N LEU A 159 54.25 -4.96 55.30
CA LEU A 159 54.50 -5.56 56.63
C LEU A 159 53.93 -4.72 57.78
N PRO A 160 53.12 -5.28 58.72
CA PRO A 160 52.60 -4.55 59.89
C PRO A 160 53.57 -4.48 61.10
N ALA A 161 53.47 -3.44 61.93
CA ALA A 161 54.28 -3.24 63.16
C ALA A 161 53.61 -3.77 64.46
N PHE A 162 54.40 -4.21 65.46
CA PHE A 162 53.92 -4.93 66.67
C PHE A 162 53.72 -4.02 67.92
N TYR A 163 52.58 -4.14 68.62
CA TYR A 163 52.33 -3.58 69.98
C TYR A 163 51.65 -4.64 70.89
N TYR A 164 51.91 -4.65 72.22
CA TYR A 164 51.40 -5.64 73.19
C TYR A 164 50.54 -4.99 74.32
N LEU A 165 49.59 -5.74 74.92
CA LEU A 165 48.77 -5.29 76.07
C LEU A 165 49.56 -5.39 77.39
N SER A 166 49.16 -4.61 78.41
CA SER A 166 49.74 -4.67 79.76
C SER A 166 49.32 -5.96 80.48
N LYS A 167 50.10 -6.39 81.49
CA LYS A 167 49.93 -7.70 82.14
C LYS A 167 48.60 -7.88 82.89
N ASP A 168 47.87 -6.80 83.21
CA ASP A 168 46.70 -6.77 84.09
C ASP A 168 45.41 -6.21 83.42
N TRP A 169 45.18 -6.50 82.14
CA TRP A 169 43.99 -6.05 81.42
C TRP A 169 42.71 -6.86 81.78
N LYS A 170 41.52 -6.24 81.63
CA LYS A 170 40.23 -6.88 81.88
C LYS A 170 39.25 -6.66 80.71
N VAL A 171 38.30 -7.59 80.53
CA VAL A 171 37.17 -7.39 79.61
C VAL A 171 36.17 -6.44 80.26
N ALA A 172 35.84 -5.35 79.57
CA ALA A 172 34.91 -4.33 80.03
C ALA A 172 33.47 -4.70 79.68
N THR A 173 33.21 -4.98 78.41
CA THR A 173 31.88 -5.33 77.88
C THR A 173 31.98 -6.22 76.65
N VAL A 174 30.94 -7.02 76.41
CA VAL A 174 30.69 -7.68 75.12
C VAL A 174 29.41 -7.09 74.56
N SER A 175 29.42 -6.62 73.32
CA SER A 175 28.25 -6.00 72.68
C SER A 175 28.11 -6.44 71.23
N LEU A 176 26.87 -6.60 70.76
CA LEU A 176 26.57 -6.87 69.37
C LEU A 176 26.97 -5.68 68.50
N VAL A 177 27.59 -5.95 67.36
CA VAL A 177 28.03 -4.92 66.41
C VAL A 177 26.98 -4.74 65.31
N SER A 178 26.52 -3.51 65.12
CA SER A 178 25.62 -3.14 64.02
C SER A 178 26.36 -3.23 62.68
N PRO A 179 25.73 -3.73 61.59
CA PRO A 179 26.37 -3.74 60.28
C PRO A 179 26.38 -2.31 59.71
N THR A 180 27.54 -1.65 59.63
CA THR A 180 27.68 -0.38 58.88
C THR A 180 28.99 -0.33 58.09
N GLU A 181 28.83 -0.24 56.76
CA GLU A 181 29.71 0.25 55.67
C GLU A 181 31.10 -0.40 55.41
N THR A 182 31.29 -0.82 54.14
CA THR A 182 32.32 -1.67 53.46
C THR A 182 33.48 -0.85 52.81
N PRO A 183 34.56 -1.38 52.11
CA PRO A 183 34.56 -2.04 50.75
C PRO A 183 35.81 -2.95 50.39
N PRO A 184 36.14 -3.35 49.12
CA PRO A 184 35.39 -3.66 47.86
C PRO A 184 35.63 -5.14 47.38
N ALA A 185 35.01 -5.77 46.35
CA ALA A 185 33.86 -5.57 45.46
C ALA A 185 33.55 -6.91 44.74
N ALA A 186 32.28 -7.13 44.36
CA ALA A 186 31.88 -7.84 43.14
C ALA A 186 30.51 -7.28 42.67
N PRO A 187 30.24 -7.21 41.36
CA PRO A 187 29.17 -6.39 40.81
C PRO A 187 27.84 -7.14 40.78
N SER A 188 26.75 -6.48 41.17
CA SER A 188 25.42 -6.92 40.78
C SER A 188 24.50 -5.72 40.56
N THR A 189 24.02 -5.63 39.33
CA THR A 189 22.94 -4.79 38.84
C THR A 189 21.60 -5.25 39.39
N VAL A 190 20.79 -4.31 39.89
CA VAL A 190 19.30 -4.18 39.83
C VAL A 190 18.86 -3.40 41.09
N ALA A 191 18.18 -2.27 40.89
CA ALA A 191 17.64 -1.40 41.94
C ALA A 191 16.19 -1.76 42.28
N PRO A 192 15.75 -1.69 43.56
CA PRO A 192 14.33 -1.68 43.90
C PRO A 192 13.80 -0.27 44.24
N LEU A 193 12.49 -0.13 44.05
CA LEU A 193 11.69 1.10 44.17
C LEU A 193 11.56 1.63 45.61
N ASN A 194 11.35 2.95 45.67
CA ASN A 194 11.07 3.80 46.82
C ASN A 194 10.11 3.22 47.89
N SER A 195 10.57 3.14 49.14
CA SER A 195 9.71 3.18 50.33
C SER A 195 10.09 4.37 51.22
N LYS A 196 9.06 5.07 51.71
CA LYS A 196 9.14 6.28 52.55
C LYS A 196 9.96 6.05 53.82
N LYS A 197 10.73 7.08 54.20
CA LYS A 197 11.39 7.24 55.51
C LYS A 197 10.35 7.11 56.64
N GLY A 198 10.32 5.93 57.27
CA GLY A 198 9.80 5.70 58.61
C GLY A 198 10.97 5.40 59.55
N SER A 199 10.85 5.87 60.79
CA SER A 199 11.68 5.59 61.98
C SER A 199 12.53 4.32 61.91
N GLY A 200 13.82 4.43 62.24
CA GLY A 200 14.84 3.38 62.08
C GLY A 200 14.41 1.99 62.54
N ALA A 201 14.19 1.09 61.59
CA ALA A 201 14.08 -0.34 61.85
C ALA A 201 15.50 -0.88 62.07
N HIS A 202 15.80 -1.28 63.31
CA HIS A 202 17.05 -1.95 63.65
C HIS A 202 17.05 -3.35 63.00
N ALA A 203 18.19 -3.77 62.42
CA ALA A 203 18.29 -5.09 61.78
C ALA A 203 18.17 -6.21 62.83
N LEU A 204 17.12 -7.04 62.70
CA LEU A 204 16.91 -8.24 63.52
C LEU A 204 17.63 -9.44 62.88
N TYR A 205 18.36 -10.21 63.68
CA TYR A 205 18.99 -11.47 63.31
C TYR A 205 18.06 -12.63 63.70
N GLY A 206 17.48 -13.30 62.70
CA GLY A 206 16.66 -14.50 62.89
C GLY A 206 17.47 -15.78 63.10
N ILE A 207 16.76 -16.88 63.37
CA ILE A 207 17.30 -18.21 63.61
C ILE A 207 18.22 -18.64 62.46
N GLY A 208 19.40 -19.17 62.79
CA GLY A 208 20.40 -19.64 61.83
C GLY A 208 21.25 -18.54 61.19
N LYS A 209 21.03 -17.26 61.51
CA LYS A 209 21.87 -16.15 61.03
C LYS A 209 23.04 -15.89 62.01
N PRO A 210 24.26 -15.59 61.51
CA PRO A 210 25.39 -15.23 62.36
C PRO A 210 25.24 -13.79 62.88
N ALA A 211 25.30 -13.63 64.20
CA ALA A 211 25.31 -12.37 64.92
C ALA A 211 26.73 -12.12 65.48
N ARG A 212 27.35 -10.99 65.10
CA ARG A 212 28.74 -10.67 65.45
C ARG A 212 28.84 -9.85 66.74
N PHE A 213 29.57 -10.37 67.73
CA PHE A 213 29.82 -9.71 69.00
C PHE A 213 31.28 -9.23 69.09
N ALA A 214 31.47 -7.98 69.52
CA ALA A 214 32.79 -7.42 69.82
C ALA A 214 33.06 -7.42 71.32
N ILE A 215 34.32 -7.70 71.69
CA ILE A 215 34.81 -7.71 73.06
C ILE A 215 35.63 -6.44 73.29
N GLN A 216 35.12 -5.58 74.18
CA GLN A 216 35.80 -4.37 74.61
C GLN A 216 36.64 -4.65 75.85
N VAL A 217 37.90 -4.21 75.86
CA VAL A 217 38.85 -4.44 76.95
C VAL A 217 39.32 -3.11 77.55
N ASP A 218 39.47 -3.08 78.88
CA ASP A 218 40.02 -1.95 79.64
C ASP A 218 41.48 -2.26 80.02
N ALA A 219 42.40 -1.34 79.69
CA ALA A 219 43.80 -1.39 80.11
C ALA A 219 44.04 -0.39 81.25
N SER A 220 44.58 -0.82 82.39
CA SER A 220 44.77 0.04 83.56
C SER A 220 45.87 1.10 83.37
N SER A 221 45.65 2.25 84.00
CA SER A 221 46.33 3.53 83.89
C SER A 221 47.79 3.60 84.39
N ASP A 222 48.74 3.84 83.48
CA ASP A 222 49.94 4.64 83.77
C ASP A 222 49.82 5.95 82.99
N GLY A 223 49.77 7.08 83.70
CA GLY A 223 49.28 8.39 83.25
C GLY A 223 50.08 9.15 82.18
N ASN A 224 50.52 8.50 81.10
CA ASN A 224 51.03 9.15 79.90
C ASN A 224 50.22 8.68 78.68
N GLY A 225 49.21 9.47 78.29
CA GLY A 225 48.21 9.15 77.26
C GLY A 225 48.73 9.01 75.83
N THR A 226 49.52 7.96 75.56
CA THR A 226 49.96 7.56 74.20
C THR A 226 49.84 6.05 73.93
N GLY A 227 49.03 5.32 74.71
CA GLY A 227 48.74 3.90 74.45
C GLY A 227 47.57 3.71 73.49
N ALA A 228 47.82 3.60 72.19
CA ALA A 228 46.82 3.12 71.23
C ALA A 228 46.60 1.60 71.45
N VAL A 229 45.61 1.27 72.30
CA VAL A 229 45.18 -0.11 72.59
C VAL A 229 44.45 -0.66 71.36
N ARG A 230 44.95 -1.74 70.73
CA ARG A 230 44.22 -2.45 69.66
C ARG A 230 43.63 -3.77 70.16
N GLN A 231 42.30 -3.78 70.33
CA GLN A 231 41.44 -4.94 70.63
C GLN A 231 41.63 -6.11 69.65
N ALA A 232 42.11 -5.83 68.43
CA ALA A 232 42.37 -6.80 67.37
C ALA A 232 43.45 -7.87 67.68
N SER A 233 44.16 -7.75 68.81
CA SER A 233 45.16 -8.73 69.25
C SER A 233 44.62 -9.80 70.20
N VAL A 234 43.35 -9.71 70.60
CA VAL A 234 42.71 -10.63 71.55
C VAL A 234 42.15 -11.85 70.82
N SER A 235 42.52 -13.04 71.28
CA SER A 235 42.04 -14.33 70.75
C SER A 235 41.75 -15.32 71.89
N GLY A 236 40.86 -16.27 71.68
CA GLY A 236 40.47 -17.22 72.72
C GLY A 236 39.19 -17.98 72.40
N VAL A 237 38.51 -18.47 73.43
CA VAL A 237 37.25 -19.22 73.28
C VAL A 237 36.22 -18.66 74.24
N CYS A 238 34.98 -18.49 73.77
CA CYS A 238 33.82 -18.14 74.56
C CYS A 238 32.76 -19.24 74.46
N ASP A 239 32.18 -19.64 75.57
CA ASP A 239 30.93 -20.41 75.62
C ASP A 239 29.76 -19.41 75.65
N VAL A 240 28.90 -19.43 74.64
CA VAL A 240 27.78 -18.50 74.45
C VAL A 240 26.51 -19.32 74.37
N ASN A 241 25.63 -19.19 75.36
CA ASN A 241 24.41 -19.99 75.52
C ASN A 241 24.60 -21.53 75.41
N GLY A 242 25.77 -22.05 75.78
CA GLY A 242 26.12 -23.48 75.69
C GLY A 242 26.87 -23.87 74.41
N GLU A 243 27.12 -22.95 73.48
CA GLU A 243 27.88 -23.17 72.25
C GLU A 243 29.29 -22.56 72.33
N ASN A 244 30.32 -23.35 72.00
CA ASN A 244 31.72 -22.88 72.02
C ASN A 244 32.06 -22.12 70.73
N VAL A 245 32.33 -20.83 70.86
CA VAL A 245 32.73 -19.94 69.77
C VAL A 245 34.18 -19.49 69.93
N THR A 246 34.93 -19.49 68.84
CA THR A 246 36.31 -18.99 68.82
C THR A 246 36.34 -17.47 68.64
N VAL A 247 37.08 -16.79 69.52
CA VAL A 247 37.34 -15.35 69.42
C VAL A 247 38.62 -15.13 68.64
N SER A 248 38.54 -14.29 67.61
CA SER A 248 39.70 -13.83 66.84
C SER A 248 39.56 -12.35 66.53
N GLY A 249 40.64 -11.59 66.66
CA GLY A 249 40.58 -10.15 66.40
C GLY A 249 39.70 -9.36 67.38
N GLY A 250 39.50 -9.86 68.61
CA GLY A 250 38.63 -9.22 69.60
C GLY A 250 37.13 -9.32 69.32
N ALA A 251 36.69 -10.21 68.41
CA ALA A 251 35.29 -10.46 68.11
C ALA A 251 35.00 -11.95 67.88
N PHE A 252 33.73 -12.33 67.92
CA PHE A 252 33.25 -13.67 67.59
C PHE A 252 31.86 -13.61 66.94
N ASP A 253 31.52 -14.62 66.14
CA ASP A 253 30.22 -14.76 65.49
C ASP A 253 29.42 -15.90 66.16
N TYR A 254 28.20 -15.63 66.61
CA TYR A 254 27.28 -16.62 67.21
C TYR A 254 26.09 -16.86 66.29
N ILE A 255 25.71 -18.12 66.08
CA ILE A 255 24.55 -18.46 65.25
C ILE A 255 23.31 -18.45 66.14
N VAL A 256 22.33 -17.60 65.81
CA VAL A 256 21.08 -17.50 66.58
C VAL A 256 20.35 -18.86 66.56
N GLN A 257 20.00 -19.36 67.74
CA GLN A 257 19.30 -20.63 67.93
C GLN A 257 17.81 -20.42 68.16
N LYS A 258 17.00 -21.47 67.94
CA LYS A 258 15.56 -21.46 68.22
C LYS A 258 15.32 -21.28 69.73
N ASN A 259 14.41 -20.37 70.10
CA ASN A 259 14.11 -19.96 71.48
C ASN A 259 15.24 -19.20 72.21
N ASP A 260 16.23 -18.65 71.50
CA ASP A 260 17.08 -17.62 72.11
C ASP A 260 16.18 -16.49 72.65
N SER A 261 16.39 -16.07 73.90
CA SER A 261 15.45 -15.21 74.62
C SER A 261 15.44 -13.78 74.09
N ASP A 262 14.31 -13.38 73.51
CA ASP A 262 14.12 -12.06 72.87
C ASP A 262 14.21 -10.85 73.84
N ILE A 263 14.21 -11.08 75.17
CA ILE A 263 14.03 -10.03 76.19
C ILE A 263 15.08 -10.08 77.32
N ASP A 264 15.69 -11.23 77.62
CA ASP A 264 16.74 -11.37 78.64
C ASP A 264 18.00 -11.96 78.01
N GLY A 265 19.06 -11.16 77.98
CA GLY A 265 20.22 -11.34 77.12
C GLY A 265 20.91 -12.71 77.08
N ILE A 266 21.68 -12.92 76.01
CA ILE A 266 22.48 -14.13 75.79
C ILE A 266 23.59 -14.23 76.85
N THR A 267 23.69 -15.37 77.53
CA THR A 267 24.76 -15.63 78.52
C THR A 267 26.07 -15.98 77.82
N TYR A 268 27.20 -15.50 78.34
CA TYR A 268 28.51 -15.83 77.79
C TYR A 268 29.58 -16.03 78.87
N ALA A 269 30.57 -16.86 78.56
CA ALA A 269 31.74 -17.16 79.38
C ALA A 269 33.00 -17.30 78.53
N CYS A 270 33.89 -16.32 78.59
CA CYS A 270 35.08 -16.22 77.75
C CYS A 270 36.39 -16.50 78.50
N SER A 271 37.32 -17.16 77.82
CA SER A 271 38.74 -17.29 78.17
C SER A 271 39.60 -16.77 77.02
N LEU A 272 40.28 -15.64 77.25
CA LEU A 272 40.95 -14.85 76.22
C LEU A 272 42.44 -14.69 76.52
N ALA A 273 43.23 -14.53 75.47
CA ALA A 273 44.66 -14.24 75.52
C ALA A 273 45.03 -13.14 74.53
N ASP A 274 46.05 -12.34 74.86
CA ASP A 274 46.66 -11.39 73.93
C ASP A 274 47.80 -12.02 73.10
N GLY A 275 48.33 -11.28 72.13
CA GLY A 275 49.47 -11.70 71.31
C GLY A 275 50.80 -11.89 72.07
N ALA A 276 50.87 -11.53 73.36
CA ALA A 276 52.00 -11.80 74.25
C ALA A 276 51.79 -13.03 75.14
N GLY A 277 50.60 -13.65 75.11
CA GLY A 277 50.25 -14.83 75.91
C GLY A 277 49.63 -14.52 77.29
N ASN A 278 49.33 -13.26 77.61
CA ASN A 278 48.64 -12.87 78.84
C ASN A 278 47.17 -13.27 78.77
N ARG A 279 46.61 -13.92 79.81
CA ARG A 279 45.25 -14.47 79.80
C ARG A 279 44.28 -13.73 80.74
N ALA A 280 43.04 -13.57 80.30
CA ALA A 280 41.93 -13.04 81.10
C ALA A 280 40.66 -13.87 80.88
N THR A 281 39.87 -14.10 81.94
CA THR A 281 38.58 -14.79 81.86
C THR A 281 37.44 -13.89 82.34
N HIS A 282 36.30 -13.93 81.66
CA HIS A 282 35.13 -13.11 82.00
C HIS A 282 33.83 -13.87 81.72
N LYS A 283 32.79 -13.67 82.54
CA LYS A 283 31.46 -14.22 82.32
C LYS A 283 30.41 -13.13 82.54
N GLY A 284 29.36 -13.11 81.73
CA GLY A 284 28.31 -12.10 81.81
C GLY A 284 27.08 -12.44 80.99
N VAL A 285 26.16 -11.49 80.93
CA VAL A 285 24.96 -11.53 80.09
C VAL A 285 25.04 -10.35 79.14
N VAL A 286 24.88 -10.59 77.84
CA VAL A 286 24.87 -9.51 76.85
C VAL A 286 23.55 -8.77 76.96
N LYS A 287 23.56 -7.58 77.57
CA LYS A 287 22.36 -6.74 77.67
C LYS A 287 22.22 -5.90 76.40
N HIS A 288 21.21 -6.20 75.59
CA HIS A 288 20.88 -5.40 74.41
C HIS A 288 19.84 -4.34 74.80
N LYS A 289 20.11 -3.06 74.49
CA LYS A 289 19.18 -1.97 74.79
C LYS A 289 18.11 -1.72 73.73
N GLU A 290 18.18 -2.42 72.58
CA GLU A 290 17.21 -2.38 71.48
C GLU A 290 17.25 -3.76 70.78
N GLN A 291 16.07 -4.37 70.56
CA GLN A 291 15.90 -5.75 70.08
C GLN A 291 16.63 -5.97 68.76
N SER A 292 17.55 -6.96 68.73
CA SER A 292 18.38 -7.26 67.55
C SER A 292 18.51 -8.74 67.25
N ILE A 293 18.08 -9.63 68.14
CA ILE A 293 18.03 -11.09 67.90
C ILE A 293 16.60 -11.53 68.18
N ASP A 294 16.02 -12.33 67.29
CA ASP A 294 14.66 -12.86 67.39
C ASP A 294 14.66 -14.37 67.11
N GLY A 295 14.57 -15.14 68.20
CA GLY A 295 14.57 -16.59 68.20
C GLY A 295 13.17 -17.21 68.09
N SER A 296 12.13 -16.39 67.87
CA SER A 296 10.72 -16.79 67.82
C SER A 296 10.26 -17.07 66.37
N GLU A 297 9.60 -18.21 66.15
CA GLU A 297 8.96 -18.51 64.85
C GLU A 297 7.58 -17.81 64.77
N PRO A 298 7.19 -17.27 63.60
CA PRO A 298 5.81 -16.85 63.40
C PRO A 298 4.89 -18.07 63.45
N VAL A 299 3.76 -18.03 64.14
CA VAL A 299 2.83 -19.16 64.20
C VAL A 299 1.43 -18.71 63.81
N ILE A 300 0.81 -19.43 62.87
CA ILE A 300 -0.63 -19.34 62.57
C ILE A 300 -1.34 -20.44 63.36
N ASP A 301 -2.44 -20.07 64.03
CA ASP A 301 -3.22 -20.93 64.92
C ASP A 301 -4.30 -21.69 64.16
N GLU A 302 -5.16 -20.94 63.46
CA GLU A 302 -6.37 -21.43 62.80
C GLU A 302 -6.74 -20.52 61.63
N VAL A 303 -7.53 -21.05 60.70
CA VAL A 303 -8.31 -20.25 59.76
C VAL A 303 -9.56 -19.72 60.47
N PHE A 304 -9.65 -18.40 60.57
CA PHE A 304 -10.73 -17.74 61.29
C PHE A 304 -12.01 -17.62 60.45
N MET A 305 -11.89 -17.32 59.15
CA MET A 305 -13.04 -17.12 58.28
C MET A 305 -12.67 -17.28 56.80
N VAL A 306 -13.58 -17.88 56.02
CA VAL A 306 -13.53 -17.93 54.56
C VAL A 306 -14.81 -17.31 53.99
N PHE A 307 -14.68 -16.37 53.06
CA PHE A 307 -15.81 -15.68 52.45
C PHE A 307 -15.59 -15.50 50.95
N SER A 308 -16.62 -15.72 50.13
CA SER A 308 -16.63 -15.41 48.70
C SER A 308 -17.59 -14.26 48.41
N THR A 309 -17.21 -13.41 47.44
CA THR A 309 -18.06 -12.31 46.94
C THR A 309 -19.36 -12.80 46.30
N ASP A 310 -19.35 -13.98 45.68
CA ASP A 310 -20.51 -14.61 45.04
C ASP A 310 -20.66 -16.06 45.54
N LYS A 311 -21.91 -16.56 45.58
CA LYS A 311 -22.23 -17.94 45.93
C LYS A 311 -23.26 -18.49 44.91
N PRO A 312 -22.92 -19.50 44.08
CA PRO A 312 -21.59 -20.11 43.91
C PRO A 312 -20.53 -19.09 43.46
N ALA A 313 -19.27 -19.35 43.79
CA ALA A 313 -18.16 -18.49 43.42
C ALA A 313 -17.81 -18.74 41.94
N ARG A 314 -17.79 -17.68 41.13
CA ARG A 314 -17.60 -17.74 39.68
C ARG A 314 -16.27 -17.10 39.28
N ILE A 315 -15.93 -17.12 37.99
CA ILE A 315 -14.75 -16.43 37.46
C ILE A 315 -14.81 -14.94 37.83
N GLY A 316 -13.73 -14.44 38.44
CA GLY A 316 -13.61 -13.08 38.95
C GLY A 316 -14.14 -12.86 40.37
N SER A 317 -14.82 -13.85 40.98
CA SER A 317 -15.17 -13.79 42.41
C SER A 317 -13.89 -13.83 43.27
N VAL A 318 -13.92 -13.12 44.40
CA VAL A 318 -12.79 -13.04 45.33
C VAL A 318 -13.12 -13.84 46.59
N ILE A 319 -12.33 -14.88 46.83
CA ILE A 319 -12.34 -15.67 48.07
C ILE A 319 -11.33 -15.04 49.03
N SER A 320 -11.82 -14.47 50.12
CA SER A 320 -11.00 -13.92 51.20
C SER A 320 -10.88 -14.93 52.33
N ILE A 321 -9.65 -15.33 52.65
CA ILE A 321 -9.32 -16.26 53.72
C ILE A 321 -8.59 -15.49 54.81
N THR A 322 -9.14 -15.51 56.02
CA THR A 322 -8.57 -14.83 57.19
C THR A 322 -7.95 -15.85 58.13
N LEU A 323 -6.68 -15.65 58.46
CA LEU A 323 -5.86 -16.46 59.33
C LEU A 323 -5.62 -15.72 60.64
N ARG A 324 -5.55 -16.47 61.74
CA ARG A 324 -5.26 -15.92 63.06
C ARG A 324 -3.87 -16.34 63.54
N ALA A 325 -3.05 -15.37 63.92
CA ALA A 325 -1.72 -15.60 64.46
C ALA A 325 -1.74 -15.93 65.96
N ARG A 326 -0.85 -16.83 66.39
CA ARG A 326 -0.55 -17.11 67.79
C ARG A 326 0.75 -16.40 68.17
N GLY A 327 0.71 -15.48 69.14
CA GLY A 327 1.89 -14.76 69.63
C GLY A 327 1.93 -13.29 69.20
N LEU A 328 2.89 -12.92 68.33
CA LEU A 328 3.07 -11.55 67.87
C LEU A 328 1.84 -11.08 67.08
N LYS A 329 1.29 -9.93 67.50
CA LYS A 329 0.06 -9.38 66.94
C LYS A 329 0.26 -8.80 65.54
N ASN A 330 1.41 -8.21 65.26
CA ASN A 330 1.70 -7.53 64.00
C ASN A 330 3.11 -7.89 63.50
N GLY A 331 3.35 -7.77 62.19
CA GLY A 331 4.69 -7.90 61.59
C GLY A 331 4.99 -9.22 60.90
N TYR A 332 3.98 -10.09 60.68
CA TYR A 332 4.14 -11.20 59.75
C TYR A 332 3.91 -10.75 58.31
N SER A 333 4.63 -11.39 57.40
CA SER A 333 4.51 -11.22 55.95
C SER A 333 4.64 -12.58 55.29
N GLY A 334 4.15 -12.77 54.08
CA GLY A 334 4.22 -14.09 53.48
C GLY A 334 3.54 -14.20 52.15
N THR A 335 3.62 -15.40 51.59
CA THR A 335 2.92 -15.78 50.38
C THR A 335 2.18 -17.09 50.61
N CYS A 336 0.93 -17.13 50.19
CA CYS A 336 0.07 -18.30 50.22
C CYS A 336 -0.12 -18.86 48.80
N SER A 337 -0.48 -20.13 48.75
CA SER A 337 -1.14 -20.74 47.62
C SER A 337 -2.48 -21.32 48.03
N VAL A 338 -3.50 -21.06 47.23
CA VAL A 338 -4.88 -21.48 47.46
C VAL A 338 -5.35 -22.17 46.19
N ASN A 339 -5.90 -23.37 46.31
CA ASN A 339 -6.46 -24.12 45.16
C ASN A 339 -5.48 -24.24 43.96
N GLY A 340 -4.18 -24.41 44.25
CA GLY A 340 -3.12 -24.51 43.22
C GLY A 340 -2.55 -23.17 42.72
N VAL A 341 -3.22 -22.04 42.96
CA VAL A 341 -2.74 -20.70 42.58
C VAL A 341 -1.69 -20.21 43.59
N LYS A 342 -0.48 -19.91 43.12
CA LYS A 342 0.69 -19.57 43.97
C LYS A 342 0.98 -18.07 44.01
N GLY A 343 1.59 -17.62 45.10
CA GLY A 343 2.14 -16.26 45.22
C GLY A 343 1.13 -15.21 45.70
N LEU A 344 0.02 -15.64 46.31
CA LEU A 344 -0.97 -14.76 46.90
C LEU A 344 -0.38 -14.09 48.14
N ALA A 345 -0.42 -12.76 48.23
CA ALA A 345 0.15 -12.06 49.37
C ALA A 345 -0.62 -12.37 50.65
N LEU A 346 0.11 -12.51 51.75
CA LEU A 346 -0.45 -12.50 53.09
C LEU A 346 -0.41 -11.06 53.63
N LEU A 347 -1.58 -10.43 53.74
CA LEU A 347 -1.75 -9.05 54.16
C LEU A 347 -2.11 -9.01 55.65
N GLY A 348 -1.49 -8.12 56.43
CA GLY A 348 -1.92 -7.86 57.81
C GLY A 348 -3.26 -7.14 57.83
N GLY A 349 -4.19 -7.59 58.68
CA GLY A 349 -5.46 -6.92 58.95
C GLY A 349 -5.29 -5.66 59.80
N GLU A 350 -6.34 -4.84 59.87
CA GLU A 350 -6.38 -3.66 60.77
C GLU A 350 -6.45 -4.09 62.26
N ASP A 351 -6.99 -5.27 62.54
CA ASP A 351 -7.09 -5.86 63.87
C ASP A 351 -5.84 -6.67 64.24
N ASP A 352 -5.34 -6.45 65.46
CA ASP A 352 -4.18 -7.16 66.03
C ASP A 352 -4.31 -8.69 65.89
N GLY A 353 -3.39 -9.31 65.15
CA GLY A 353 -3.24 -10.77 65.06
C GLY A 353 -4.01 -11.45 63.92
N PHE A 354 -4.68 -10.69 63.04
CA PHE A 354 -5.36 -11.25 61.88
C PHE A 354 -4.60 -10.95 60.58
N TYR A 355 -4.55 -11.95 59.69
CA TYR A 355 -3.90 -11.85 58.39
C TYR A 355 -4.84 -12.38 57.33
N MET A 356 -4.90 -11.73 56.17
CA MET A 356 -5.81 -12.10 55.09
C MET A 356 -5.02 -12.43 53.83
N THR A 357 -5.46 -13.47 53.12
CA THR A 357 -5.06 -13.70 51.74
C THR A 357 -6.30 -13.72 50.86
N GLN A 358 -6.17 -13.20 49.64
CA GLN A 358 -7.26 -13.09 48.68
C GLN A 358 -6.93 -13.91 47.44
N TYR A 359 -7.81 -14.84 47.12
CA TYR A 359 -7.76 -15.68 45.93
C TYR A 359 -8.87 -15.20 44.99
N THR A 360 -8.49 -14.70 43.81
CA THR A 360 -9.44 -14.36 42.74
C THR A 360 -9.49 -15.52 41.77
N ILE A 361 -10.68 -16.08 41.55
CA ILE A 361 -10.89 -17.21 40.65
C ILE A 361 -10.64 -16.75 39.21
N ALA A 362 -9.77 -17.45 38.50
CA ALA A 362 -9.48 -17.27 37.09
C ALA A 362 -9.99 -18.45 36.27
N GLN A 363 -10.20 -18.23 34.98
CA GLN A 363 -10.59 -19.29 34.05
C GLN A 363 -9.48 -20.36 33.98
N GLY A 364 -9.87 -21.63 34.16
CA GLY A 364 -8.95 -22.77 34.20
C GLY A 364 -8.34 -23.08 35.57
N ASP A 365 -8.74 -22.36 36.62
CA ASP A 365 -8.56 -22.84 37.99
C ASP A 365 -9.41 -24.09 38.22
N GLN A 366 -9.11 -24.86 39.27
CA GLN A 366 -9.85 -26.10 39.55
C GLN A 366 -11.24 -25.77 40.11
N SER A 367 -12.30 -26.20 39.41
CA SER A 367 -13.68 -26.17 39.92
C SER A 367 -13.87 -27.14 41.09
N VAL A 368 -14.72 -26.76 42.04
CA VAL A 368 -14.92 -27.45 43.32
C VAL A 368 -16.42 -27.50 43.63
N ASP A 369 -16.97 -28.67 43.93
CA ASP A 369 -18.39 -28.81 44.23
C ASP A 369 -18.71 -28.37 45.68
N VAL A 370 -20.00 -28.23 46.00
CA VAL A 370 -20.45 -27.96 47.37
C VAL A 370 -20.04 -29.15 48.25
N ASP A 371 -19.36 -28.86 49.37
CA ASP A 371 -18.80 -29.82 50.35
C ASP A 371 -17.42 -30.43 50.03
N ASP A 372 -16.77 -30.04 48.92
CA ASP A 372 -15.37 -30.39 48.66
C ASP A 372 -14.39 -29.39 49.32
N THR A 373 -13.14 -29.83 49.54
CA THR A 373 -12.11 -29.05 50.24
C THR A 373 -11.07 -28.45 49.31
N ILE A 374 -10.59 -27.24 49.60
CA ILE A 374 -9.44 -26.62 48.92
C ILE A 374 -8.21 -26.57 49.82
N LEU A 375 -7.02 -26.87 49.25
CA LEU A 375 -5.77 -26.79 49.99
C LEU A 375 -5.28 -25.34 50.12
N LEU A 376 -5.06 -24.90 51.36
CA LEU A 376 -4.34 -23.69 51.71
C LEU A 376 -2.91 -24.03 52.14
N ASP A 377 -1.92 -23.38 51.53
CA ASP A 377 -0.50 -23.54 51.89
C ASP A 377 0.20 -22.18 51.96
N CYS A 378 0.57 -21.74 53.16
CA CYS A 378 1.15 -20.42 53.41
C CYS A 378 2.57 -20.50 53.99
N ALA A 379 3.50 -19.78 53.35
CA ALA A 379 4.83 -19.50 53.88
C ALA A 379 4.80 -18.15 54.60
N VAL A 380 4.92 -18.17 55.93
CA VAL A 380 4.81 -16.99 56.80
C VAL A 380 6.17 -16.64 57.39
N PHE A 381 6.56 -15.38 57.29
CA PHE A 381 7.81 -14.81 57.78
C PHE A 381 7.53 -13.75 58.84
N ASN A 382 8.33 -13.72 59.91
CA ASN A 382 8.36 -12.60 60.85
C ASN A 382 9.33 -11.50 60.36
N ALA A 383 9.44 -10.40 61.11
CA ALA A 383 10.35 -9.30 60.79
C ALA A 383 11.85 -9.68 60.78
N ALA A 384 12.23 -10.77 61.47
CA ALA A 384 13.59 -11.30 61.50
C ALA A 384 13.91 -12.32 60.37
N GLY A 385 12.91 -12.66 59.56
CA GLY A 385 13.03 -13.60 58.44
C GLY A 385 12.89 -15.09 58.81
N ASN A 386 12.41 -15.40 60.02
CA ASN A 386 12.08 -16.77 60.43
C ASN A 386 10.84 -17.27 59.67
N LEU A 387 10.91 -18.46 59.06
CA LEU A 387 9.85 -19.05 58.24
C LEU A 387 9.02 -20.07 59.03
N PHE A 388 7.70 -20.01 58.87
CA PHE A 388 6.74 -21.01 59.30
C PHE A 388 5.83 -21.40 58.14
N GLN A 389 5.65 -22.71 57.94
CA GLN A 389 4.77 -23.24 56.91
C GLN A 389 3.44 -23.65 57.55
N TYR A 390 2.34 -23.05 57.10
CA TYR A 390 0.98 -23.41 57.50
C TYR A 390 0.28 -24.13 56.35
N LYS A 391 -0.36 -25.28 56.64
CA LYS A 391 -1.13 -26.05 55.65
C LYS A 391 -2.44 -26.54 56.27
N GLU A 392 -3.55 -26.34 55.57
CA GLU A 392 -4.87 -26.79 55.99
C GLU A 392 -5.77 -27.04 54.77
N ASP A 393 -6.62 -28.08 54.84
CA ASP A 393 -7.68 -28.32 53.87
C ASP A 393 -8.94 -27.56 54.34
N LEU A 394 -9.42 -26.62 53.54
CA LEU A 394 -10.53 -25.73 53.88
C LEU A 394 -11.85 -26.31 53.36
N ASP A 395 -12.81 -26.54 54.27
CA ASP A 395 -14.20 -26.85 53.91
C ASP A 395 -14.90 -25.59 53.39
N LEU A 396 -15.46 -25.65 52.17
CA LEU A 396 -16.19 -24.53 51.58
C LEU A 396 -17.71 -24.71 51.72
N GLU A 397 -18.41 -23.69 52.21
CA GLU A 397 -19.89 -23.65 52.23
C GLU A 397 -20.51 -23.27 50.85
N PHE A 398 -19.71 -23.26 49.78
CA PHE A 398 -20.12 -22.86 48.44
C PHE A 398 -19.25 -23.54 47.39
N ALA A 399 -19.83 -23.83 46.22
CA ALA A 399 -19.08 -24.34 45.06
C ALA A 399 -18.23 -23.23 44.41
N ILE A 400 -17.14 -23.64 43.77
CA ILE A 400 -16.29 -22.82 42.89
C ILE A 400 -16.50 -23.32 41.46
N ASP A 401 -16.98 -22.45 40.59
CA ASP A 401 -17.05 -22.69 39.16
C ASP A 401 -16.05 -21.80 38.43
N ALA A 402 -14.96 -22.42 37.98
CA ALA A 402 -13.86 -21.78 37.25
C ALA A 402 -13.91 -22.06 35.75
N GLU A 403 -14.95 -22.73 35.27
CA GLU A 403 -15.22 -22.99 33.87
C GLU A 403 -16.36 -22.05 33.42
N GLY A 404 -16.28 -21.57 32.19
CA GLY A 404 -17.28 -20.68 31.63
C GLY A 404 -17.69 -21.16 30.25
N PRO A 405 -18.84 -20.74 29.74
CA PRO A 405 -19.38 -21.24 28.48
C PRO A 405 -18.44 -20.93 27.31
N GLU A 406 -17.89 -21.95 26.65
CA GLU A 406 -17.02 -21.79 25.48
C GLU A 406 -17.81 -21.97 24.18
N ILE A 407 -17.86 -20.92 23.35
CA ILE A 407 -18.61 -20.92 22.08
C ILE A 407 -17.71 -21.43 20.94
N VAL A 408 -18.09 -22.56 20.35
CA VAL A 408 -17.37 -23.17 19.21
C VAL A 408 -17.83 -22.57 17.89
N ALA A 409 -19.14 -22.42 17.71
CA ALA A 409 -19.70 -21.98 16.45
C ALA A 409 -20.98 -21.15 16.63
N THR A 410 -21.04 -20.05 15.89
CA THR A 410 -22.25 -19.25 15.68
C THR A 410 -22.53 -19.20 14.19
N SER A 411 -23.69 -19.70 13.76
CA SER A 411 -24.06 -19.82 12.34
C SER A 411 -25.53 -19.55 12.11
N VAL A 412 -25.89 -19.12 10.90
CA VAL A 412 -27.30 -19.02 10.49
C VAL A 412 -27.79 -20.41 10.09
N LEU A 413 -28.65 -21.00 10.93
CA LEU A 413 -29.23 -22.31 10.66
C LEU A 413 -30.28 -22.25 9.55
N PHE A 414 -31.20 -21.29 9.66
CA PHE A 414 -32.31 -21.15 8.73
C PHE A 414 -32.63 -19.68 8.46
N SER A 415 -33.12 -19.40 7.25
CA SER A 415 -33.77 -18.14 6.95
C SER A 415 -34.93 -18.42 6.00
N SER A 416 -36.10 -17.85 6.29
CA SER A 416 -37.30 -18.01 5.47
C SER A 416 -37.10 -17.52 4.04
N ASP A 417 -36.25 -16.50 3.85
CA ASP A 417 -36.02 -15.85 2.57
C ASP A 417 -34.54 -15.50 2.39
N ARG A 418 -34.01 -15.77 1.19
CA ARG A 418 -32.63 -15.43 0.83
C ARG A 418 -32.64 -14.67 -0.50
N PRO A 419 -32.52 -13.32 -0.50
CA PRO A 419 -32.24 -12.44 0.64
C PRO A 419 -33.34 -12.29 1.68
N ALA A 420 -32.92 -12.02 2.91
CA ALA A 420 -33.80 -11.64 4.00
C ALA A 420 -34.39 -10.25 3.73
N HIS A 421 -35.70 -10.08 3.96
CA HIS A 421 -36.43 -8.83 3.78
C HIS A 421 -37.33 -8.56 4.98
N GLU A 422 -38.05 -7.43 5.01
CA GLU A 422 -39.04 -7.17 6.06
C GLU A 422 -40.02 -8.34 6.18
N GLY A 423 -40.15 -8.91 7.37
CA GLY A 423 -40.96 -10.10 7.67
C GLY A 423 -40.21 -11.44 7.64
N SER A 424 -38.97 -11.48 7.14
CA SER A 424 -38.18 -12.71 7.13
C SER A 424 -37.85 -13.19 8.54
N ILE A 425 -37.92 -14.50 8.75
CA ILE A 425 -37.54 -15.18 9.98
C ILE A 425 -36.14 -15.76 9.79
N ILE A 426 -35.22 -15.44 10.69
CA ILE A 426 -33.83 -15.89 10.69
C ILE A 426 -33.59 -16.64 11.99
N GLU A 427 -33.16 -17.90 11.89
CA GLU A 427 -32.76 -18.70 13.04
C GLU A 427 -31.23 -18.80 13.10
N VAL A 428 -30.66 -18.34 14.20
CA VAL A 428 -29.24 -18.40 14.49
C VAL A 428 -29.01 -19.50 15.51
N GLN A 429 -28.06 -20.38 15.22
CA GLN A 429 -27.63 -21.43 16.13
C GLN A 429 -26.29 -21.04 16.77
N VAL A 430 -26.24 -21.16 18.10
CA VAL A 430 -25.04 -21.02 18.91
C VAL A 430 -24.69 -22.40 19.46
N THR A 431 -23.48 -22.86 19.22
CA THR A 431 -22.97 -24.18 19.62
C THR A 431 -21.82 -24.00 20.59
N LEU A 432 -21.87 -24.71 21.72
CA LEU A 432 -20.83 -24.71 22.75
C LEU A 432 -19.95 -25.97 22.67
N ASP A 433 -18.76 -25.90 23.26
CA ASP A 433 -17.82 -27.03 23.32
C ASP A 433 -18.37 -28.12 24.25
N ASP A 434 -18.80 -27.71 25.45
CA ASP A 434 -19.35 -28.59 26.47
C ASP A 434 -20.87 -28.45 26.65
N ALA A 435 -21.45 -29.44 27.33
CA ALA A 435 -22.88 -29.54 27.58
C ALA A 435 -23.32 -28.63 28.73
N GLU A 436 -23.98 -27.52 28.39
CA GLU A 436 -24.47 -26.54 29.35
C GLU A 436 -26.00 -26.63 29.49
N PRO A 437 -26.57 -27.36 30.47
CA PRO A 437 -28.00 -27.58 30.52
C PRO A 437 -28.83 -26.35 30.88
N ASN A 438 -28.26 -25.42 31.65
CA ASN A 438 -28.96 -24.31 32.30
C ASN A 438 -28.52 -22.92 31.79
N LEU A 439 -27.98 -22.86 30.58
CA LEU A 439 -27.54 -21.61 29.94
C LEU A 439 -28.73 -20.65 29.69
N ALA A 440 -28.55 -19.38 30.00
CA ALA A 440 -29.56 -18.33 29.83
C ALA A 440 -28.94 -17.03 29.28
N ILE A 441 -29.78 -16.08 28.84
CA ILE A 441 -29.31 -14.72 28.55
C ILE A 441 -28.94 -14.00 29.86
N ALA A 442 -27.80 -13.29 29.86
CA ALA A 442 -27.30 -12.58 31.03
C ALA A 442 -28.31 -11.57 31.59
N LYS A 443 -28.53 -11.60 32.92
CA LYS A 443 -29.47 -10.68 33.58
C LYS A 443 -29.01 -9.22 33.39
N ASN A 444 -29.91 -8.33 32.96
CA ASN A 444 -29.66 -6.92 32.62
C ASN A 444 -28.79 -6.65 31.39
N GLN A 445 -28.50 -7.65 30.56
CA GLN A 445 -27.85 -7.44 29.25
C GLN A 445 -28.81 -7.76 28.10
N SER A 446 -28.67 -7.04 26.99
CA SER A 446 -29.50 -7.24 25.80
C SER A 446 -28.86 -8.25 24.86
N CYS A 447 -29.61 -9.25 24.41
CA CYS A 447 -29.24 -10.09 23.27
C CYS A 447 -29.87 -9.52 22.01
N LEU A 448 -29.04 -8.90 21.18
CA LEU A 448 -29.43 -8.13 20.00
C LEU A 448 -28.97 -8.82 18.72
N ILE A 449 -29.87 -8.95 17.76
CA ILE A 449 -29.52 -9.19 16.35
C ILE A 449 -29.99 -7.97 15.58
N ASN A 450 -29.07 -7.31 14.86
CA ASN A 450 -29.39 -6.11 14.09
C ASN A 450 -30.12 -5.02 14.89
N ASN A 451 -29.65 -4.80 16.12
CA ASN A 451 -30.20 -3.83 17.08
C ASN A 451 -31.65 -4.14 17.54
N VAL A 452 -32.11 -5.37 17.37
CA VAL A 452 -33.40 -5.87 17.86
C VAL A 452 -33.18 -6.91 18.94
N SER A 453 -33.88 -6.76 20.07
CA SER A 453 -33.84 -7.75 21.15
C SER A 453 -34.47 -9.06 20.71
N VAL A 454 -33.67 -10.11 20.76
CA VAL A 454 -34.08 -11.51 20.51
C VAL A 454 -33.97 -12.37 21.77
N ALA A 455 -33.76 -11.75 22.94
CA ALA A 455 -33.54 -12.44 24.21
C ALA A 455 -34.66 -13.43 24.57
N GLU A 456 -35.92 -13.09 24.27
CA GLU A 456 -37.08 -13.96 24.54
C GLU A 456 -37.16 -15.20 23.63
N SER A 457 -36.42 -15.21 22.52
CA SER A 457 -36.38 -16.33 21.58
C SER A 457 -35.29 -17.36 21.89
N PHE A 458 -34.45 -17.10 22.91
CA PHE A 458 -33.35 -17.97 23.27
C PHE A 458 -33.88 -19.31 23.80
N THR A 459 -33.66 -20.38 23.04
CA THR A 459 -34.19 -21.71 23.35
C THR A 459 -33.14 -22.79 23.15
N LYS A 460 -33.16 -23.82 23.99
CA LYS A 460 -32.28 -24.98 23.83
C LYS A 460 -32.79 -25.88 22.71
N SER A 461 -31.90 -26.27 21.80
CA SER A 461 -32.20 -27.15 20.65
C SER A 461 -31.65 -28.56 20.86
N SER A 462 -30.41 -28.69 21.32
CA SER A 462 -29.75 -29.95 21.67
C SER A 462 -28.88 -29.78 22.94
N GLU A 463 -28.14 -30.81 23.37
CA GLU A 463 -27.30 -30.73 24.57
C GLU A 463 -26.32 -29.54 24.55
N ASN A 464 -25.69 -29.27 23.41
CA ASN A 464 -24.66 -28.23 23.25
C ASN A 464 -25.09 -27.14 22.23
N SER A 465 -26.37 -27.05 21.86
CA SER A 465 -26.83 -26.07 20.86
C SER A 465 -28.09 -25.32 21.27
N PHE A 466 -28.05 -24.01 21.03
CA PHE A 466 -29.10 -23.05 21.37
C PHE A 466 -29.52 -22.26 20.12
N LEU A 467 -30.79 -21.89 20.06
CA LEU A 467 -31.40 -21.17 18.95
C LEU A 467 -31.84 -19.77 19.39
N LEU A 468 -31.65 -18.82 18.48
CA LEU A 468 -32.15 -17.46 18.54
C LEU A 468 -32.97 -17.20 17.27
N THR A 469 -34.18 -16.68 17.43
CA THR A 469 -35.07 -16.35 16.31
C THR A 469 -35.16 -14.84 16.16
N TYR A 470 -34.67 -14.33 15.04
CA TYR A 470 -34.76 -12.92 14.65
C TYR A 470 -35.80 -12.75 13.55
N VAL A 471 -36.79 -11.87 13.78
CA VAL A 471 -37.74 -11.44 12.75
C VAL A 471 -37.33 -10.06 12.25
N VAL A 472 -37.12 -9.94 10.94
CA VAL A 472 -36.67 -8.70 10.32
C VAL A 472 -37.81 -7.68 10.30
N GLY A 473 -37.69 -6.63 11.10
CA GLY A 473 -38.67 -5.54 11.13
C GLY A 473 -38.50 -4.54 9.98
N LYS A 474 -39.45 -3.61 9.91
CA LYS A 474 -39.48 -2.55 8.90
C LYS A 474 -38.23 -1.68 8.92
N GLY A 475 -37.56 -1.53 7.78
CA GLY A 475 -36.33 -0.73 7.65
C GLY A 475 -35.15 -1.30 8.44
N GLN A 476 -35.20 -2.59 8.78
CA GLN A 476 -34.10 -3.29 9.44
C GLN A 476 -33.31 -4.13 8.45
N ALA A 477 -33.81 -4.40 7.24
CA ALA A 477 -33.15 -5.17 6.20
C ALA A 477 -31.97 -4.41 5.52
N HIS A 478 -31.04 -3.87 6.30
CA HIS A 478 -29.92 -3.04 5.86
C HIS A 478 -28.55 -3.57 6.31
N TRP A 479 -28.22 -4.81 5.94
CA TRP A 479 -26.87 -5.36 6.14
C TRP A 479 -26.36 -6.06 4.86
N LYS A 480 -25.03 -6.08 4.71
CA LYS A 480 -24.33 -6.80 3.62
C LYS A 480 -24.18 -8.28 3.96
N ALA A 481 -23.91 -9.11 2.96
CA ALA A 481 -23.45 -10.49 3.20
C ALA A 481 -22.26 -10.46 4.16
N GLY A 482 -22.32 -11.27 5.21
CA GLY A 482 -21.31 -11.39 6.27
C GLY A 482 -21.32 -10.29 7.31
N ALA A 483 -22.27 -9.36 7.23
CA ALA A 483 -22.29 -8.17 8.07
C ALA A 483 -23.60 -8.01 8.87
N LEU A 484 -24.38 -9.08 9.06
CA LEU A 484 -25.49 -9.07 10.02
C LEU A 484 -24.87 -8.98 11.42
N PRO A 485 -25.09 -7.89 12.18
CA PRO A 485 -24.49 -7.75 13.50
C PRO A 485 -25.28 -8.57 14.52
N ILE A 486 -24.55 -9.25 15.40
CA ILE A 486 -25.07 -10.00 16.53
C ILE A 486 -24.30 -9.58 17.77
N GLN A 487 -24.99 -9.39 18.88
CA GLN A 487 -24.38 -9.13 20.17
C GLN A 487 -25.26 -9.72 21.24
N CYS A 488 -24.87 -10.88 21.77
CA CYS A 488 -25.59 -11.56 22.82
C CYS A 488 -24.64 -11.98 23.93
N VAL A 489 -25.01 -11.71 25.17
CA VAL A 489 -24.27 -12.17 26.35
C VAL A 489 -25.07 -13.28 27.00
N ILE A 490 -24.51 -14.47 26.94
CA ILE A 490 -25.05 -15.69 27.58
C ILE A 490 -24.36 -15.86 28.93
N GLN A 491 -25.06 -16.46 29.88
CA GLN A 491 -24.56 -16.80 31.20
C GLN A 491 -24.94 -18.24 31.56
N ASP A 492 -24.05 -18.96 32.23
CA ASP A 492 -24.35 -20.27 32.83
C ASP A 492 -25.11 -20.13 34.16
N GLU A 493 -25.28 -21.23 34.88
CA GLU A 493 -25.98 -21.28 36.17
C GLU A 493 -25.21 -20.55 37.29
N ALA A 494 -23.86 -20.63 37.28
CA ALA A 494 -23.01 -19.94 38.24
C ALA A 494 -22.90 -18.42 37.95
N GLY A 495 -23.26 -18.01 36.74
CA GLY A 495 -23.25 -16.65 36.25
C GLY A 495 -21.93 -16.22 35.59
N ASN A 496 -21.11 -17.15 35.09
CA ASN A 496 -20.03 -16.83 34.15
C ASN A 496 -20.63 -16.46 32.80
N THR A 497 -20.05 -15.49 32.11
CA THR A 497 -20.62 -14.94 30.87
C THR A 497 -19.74 -15.20 29.65
N ALA A 498 -20.37 -15.48 28.50
CA ALA A 498 -19.71 -15.47 27.19
C ALA A 498 -20.44 -14.56 26.21
N VAL A 499 -19.69 -13.96 25.28
CA VAL A 499 -20.20 -12.97 24.32
C VAL A 499 -20.21 -13.57 22.91
N VAL A 500 -21.40 -13.62 22.31
CA VAL A 500 -21.60 -13.89 20.88
C VAL A 500 -21.61 -12.54 20.15
N ASP A 501 -20.50 -12.17 19.53
CA ASP A 501 -20.33 -10.87 18.83
C ASP A 501 -20.13 -10.98 17.30
N HIS A 502 -19.94 -12.20 16.78
CA HIS A 502 -19.79 -12.45 15.36
C HIS A 502 -20.26 -13.84 14.93
N PHE A 503 -20.46 -14.01 13.63
CA PHE A 503 -20.74 -15.30 13.01
C PHE A 503 -19.44 -15.99 12.58
N THR A 504 -19.30 -17.26 12.95
CA THR A 504 -18.12 -18.09 12.64
C THR A 504 -18.12 -18.62 11.19
N ASP A 505 -19.29 -18.71 10.56
CA ASP A 505 -19.50 -19.24 9.20
C ASP A 505 -19.34 -18.15 8.09
N LYS A 506 -18.81 -16.98 8.44
CA LYS A 506 -18.78 -15.76 7.59
C LYS A 506 -20.16 -15.24 7.18
N ASN A 507 -21.25 -15.88 7.61
CA ASN A 507 -22.66 -15.57 7.37
C ASN A 507 -22.96 -14.99 5.99
N THR A 508 -23.23 -15.81 4.97
CA THR A 508 -23.49 -15.29 3.62
C THR A 508 -24.88 -14.67 3.44
N LEU A 509 -25.71 -14.60 4.49
CA LEU A 509 -27.05 -14.02 4.41
C LEU A 509 -26.96 -12.50 4.26
N PHE A 510 -27.60 -11.96 3.24
CA PHE A 510 -27.65 -10.52 2.96
C PHE A 510 -29.10 -10.03 2.92
N ALA A 511 -29.28 -8.75 3.23
CA ALA A 511 -30.59 -8.15 3.28
C ALA A 511 -31.03 -7.53 1.94
N ARG A 512 -32.30 -7.68 1.60
CA ARG A 512 -32.93 -7.18 0.37
C ARG A 512 -33.06 -5.66 0.37
N GLU A 513 -33.22 -4.99 1.51
CA GLU A 513 -33.43 -3.52 1.50
C GLU A 513 -32.12 -2.72 1.54
N LEU A 514 -30.97 -3.36 1.35
CA LEU A 514 -29.69 -2.66 1.19
C LEU A 514 -29.64 -1.96 -0.19
N LYS A 515 -30.45 -0.91 -0.37
CA LYS A 515 -30.29 0.05 -1.46
C LYS A 515 -29.02 0.86 -1.19
N PRO A 516 -28.05 0.93 -2.11
CA PRO A 516 -27.01 1.95 -2.03
C PRO A 516 -27.70 3.31 -1.95
N VAL A 517 -27.22 4.16 -1.04
CA VAL A 517 -27.75 5.52 -0.83
C VAL A 517 -27.89 6.22 -2.18
N GLU A 518 -29.13 6.27 -2.69
CA GLU A 518 -29.50 7.23 -3.72
C GLU A 518 -29.56 8.57 -3.01
N LEU A 519 -28.71 9.51 -3.43
CA LEU A 519 -28.74 10.88 -2.93
C LEU A 519 -30.18 11.39 -3.10
N GLY A 520 -30.80 11.82 -2.01
CA GLY A 520 -32.04 12.58 -2.07
C GLY A 520 -31.82 13.86 -2.89
N SER A 521 -32.91 14.48 -3.34
CA SER A 521 -32.89 15.78 -4.02
C SER A 521 -32.03 16.83 -3.32
N ASP A 522 -31.89 16.72 -2.00
CA ASP A 522 -31.23 17.68 -1.12
C ASP A 522 -29.70 17.58 -1.20
N ASP A 523 -29.15 16.39 -1.44
CA ASP A 523 -27.71 16.18 -1.51
C ASP A 523 -27.10 16.69 -2.83
N VAL A 524 -27.87 16.68 -3.93
CA VAL A 524 -27.44 17.18 -5.25
C VAL A 524 -27.24 18.69 -5.25
N ILE A 525 -27.94 19.42 -4.37
CA ILE A 525 -27.83 20.88 -4.20
C ILE A 525 -26.73 21.24 -3.16
N SER A 526 -26.21 20.25 -2.43
CA SER A 526 -25.20 20.45 -1.38
C SER A 526 -23.76 20.47 -1.94
N TRP A 527 -22.84 21.14 -1.22
CA TRP A 527 -21.41 21.13 -1.53
C TRP A 527 -20.77 19.72 -1.50
N ASN A 528 -21.45 18.72 -0.92
CA ASN A 528 -20.98 17.33 -0.86
C ASN A 528 -21.04 16.61 -2.20
N TYR A 529 -21.75 17.16 -3.20
CA TYR A 529 -21.78 16.63 -4.55
C TYR A 529 -20.41 16.76 -5.27
N PHE A 530 -19.64 17.81 -4.95
CA PHE A 530 -18.33 18.02 -5.55
C PHE A 530 -17.22 17.28 -4.80
N PRO A 531 -16.25 16.67 -5.52
CA PRO A 531 -15.13 16.00 -4.88
C PRO A 531 -14.25 16.99 -4.11
N ASP A 532 -13.59 16.50 -3.07
CA ASP A 532 -12.59 17.28 -2.33
C ASP A 532 -11.49 17.79 -3.27
N LYS A 533 -10.96 18.99 -3.01
CA LYS A 533 -9.93 19.62 -3.85
C LYS A 533 -8.71 18.72 -4.07
N LEU A 534 -8.28 18.02 -3.02
CA LEU A 534 -7.16 17.09 -3.07
C LEU A 534 -7.46 15.88 -3.97
N LEU A 535 -8.68 15.34 -3.87
CA LEU A 535 -9.13 14.23 -4.71
C LEU A 535 -9.15 14.65 -6.18
N LEU A 536 -9.67 15.84 -6.50
CA LEU A 536 -9.68 16.36 -7.86
C LEU A 536 -8.26 16.54 -8.42
N ILE A 537 -7.33 17.11 -7.64
CA ILE A 537 -5.92 17.23 -8.04
C ILE A 537 -5.30 15.86 -8.28
N SER A 538 -5.53 14.89 -7.38
CA SER A 538 -5.01 13.53 -7.54
C SER A 538 -5.53 12.87 -8.82
N PHE A 539 -6.82 13.06 -9.14
CA PHE A 539 -7.42 12.54 -10.35
C PHE A 539 -6.85 13.21 -11.62
N VAL A 540 -6.59 14.52 -11.60
CA VAL A 540 -5.94 15.22 -12.73
C VAL A 540 -4.55 14.66 -13.00
N ILE A 541 -3.77 14.38 -11.95
CA ILE A 541 -2.44 13.75 -12.08
C ILE A 541 -2.59 12.35 -12.72
N VAL A 542 -3.54 11.56 -12.25
CA VAL A 542 -3.86 10.23 -12.81
C VAL A 542 -4.30 10.33 -14.27
N ALA A 543 -5.12 11.32 -14.63
CA ALA A 543 -5.55 11.55 -16.00
C ALA A 543 -4.37 11.92 -16.93
N ILE A 544 -3.43 12.73 -16.46
CA ILE A 544 -2.20 13.06 -17.21
C ILE A 544 -1.31 11.82 -17.38
N ALA A 545 -1.17 11.00 -16.35
CA ALA A 545 -0.45 9.73 -16.42
C ALA A 545 -1.12 8.77 -17.42
N SER A 546 -2.44 8.63 -17.34
CA SER A 546 -3.28 7.84 -18.27
C SER A 546 -3.12 8.31 -19.71
N HIS A 547 -3.12 9.62 -19.96
CA HIS A 547 -2.82 10.21 -21.27
C HIS A 547 -1.42 9.87 -21.79
N THR A 548 -0.43 9.75 -20.91
CA THR A 548 0.94 9.46 -21.29
C THR A 548 1.14 7.98 -21.57
N ILE A 549 0.63 7.10 -20.70
CA ILE A 549 0.70 5.64 -20.83
C ILE A 549 -0.05 5.17 -22.09
N SER A 550 -1.18 5.81 -22.43
CA SER A 550 -1.96 5.44 -23.62
C SER A 550 -1.21 5.62 -24.95
N LYS A 551 -0.17 6.45 -25.00
CA LYS A 551 0.66 6.66 -26.21
C LYS A 551 1.45 5.41 -26.59
N VAL A 552 1.71 4.51 -25.64
CA VAL A 552 2.40 3.23 -25.87
C VAL A 552 1.48 2.23 -26.60
N CYS A 553 0.16 2.27 -26.35
CA CYS A 553 -0.79 1.31 -26.92
C CYS A 553 -0.76 1.25 -28.47
N PRO A 554 -0.75 2.39 -29.19
CA PRO A 554 -0.60 2.38 -30.65
C PRO A 554 0.67 1.71 -31.17
N HIS A 555 1.76 1.66 -30.40
CA HIS A 555 3.03 1.02 -30.81
C HIS A 555 2.92 -0.51 -30.77
N ILE A 556 2.07 -1.05 -29.90
CA ILE A 556 1.76 -2.50 -29.81
C ILE A 556 0.49 -2.88 -30.59
N GLY A 557 -0.04 -1.98 -31.42
CA GLY A 557 -1.22 -2.23 -32.27
C GLY A 557 -2.58 -2.04 -31.60
N LEU A 558 -2.61 -1.59 -30.34
CA LEU A 558 -3.85 -1.32 -29.59
C LEU A 558 -4.30 0.15 -29.72
N PRO A 559 -5.61 0.46 -29.70
CA PRO A 559 -6.09 1.84 -29.64
C PRO A 559 -5.72 2.54 -28.33
N ARG A 560 -5.68 3.87 -28.34
CA ARG A 560 -5.34 4.66 -27.14
C ARG A 560 -6.28 4.40 -25.95
N ILE A 561 -7.55 4.12 -26.21
CA ILE A 561 -8.55 3.86 -25.16
C ILE A 561 -8.16 2.68 -24.28
N SER A 562 -7.58 1.63 -24.86
CA SER A 562 -7.13 0.46 -24.10
C SER A 562 -6.14 0.87 -23.00
N GLY A 563 -5.26 1.83 -23.28
CA GLY A 563 -4.33 2.37 -22.30
C GLY A 563 -4.99 3.16 -21.18
N TYR A 564 -6.09 3.88 -21.45
CA TYR A 564 -6.85 4.59 -20.41
C TYR A 564 -7.50 3.64 -19.42
N ILE A 565 -8.12 2.58 -19.93
CA ILE A 565 -8.76 1.55 -19.12
C ILE A 565 -7.71 0.80 -18.28
N ILE A 566 -6.60 0.37 -18.89
CA ILE A 566 -5.51 -0.30 -18.18
C ILE A 566 -4.95 0.59 -17.08
N THR A 567 -4.72 1.88 -17.35
CA THR A 567 -4.24 2.81 -16.31
C THR A 567 -5.26 2.96 -15.17
N GLY A 568 -6.55 3.03 -15.49
CA GLY A 568 -7.62 3.05 -14.49
C GLY A 568 -7.60 1.81 -13.60
N ILE A 569 -7.47 0.62 -14.18
CA ILE A 569 -7.36 -0.66 -13.45
C ILE A 569 -6.15 -0.64 -12.51
N LEU A 570 -5.00 -0.19 -12.99
CA LEU A 570 -3.77 -0.11 -12.19
C LEU A 570 -3.92 0.84 -11.00
N VAL A 571 -4.52 2.00 -11.20
CA VAL A 571 -4.65 3.05 -10.17
C VAL A 571 -5.81 2.76 -9.19
N GLY A 572 -6.81 1.99 -9.61
CA GLY A 572 -8.00 1.65 -8.83
C GLY A 572 -7.73 0.80 -7.58
N PRO A 573 -8.78 0.52 -6.79
CA PRO A 573 -8.68 -0.08 -5.45
C PRO A 573 -8.09 -1.49 -5.42
N TYR A 574 -8.14 -2.21 -6.55
CA TYR A 574 -7.77 -3.62 -6.63
C TYR A 574 -6.31 -3.88 -7.02
N VAL A 575 -5.57 -2.89 -7.54
CA VAL A 575 -4.16 -3.05 -7.92
C VAL A 575 -3.24 -2.19 -7.06
N LEU A 576 -3.19 -0.87 -7.31
CA LEU A 576 -2.36 0.05 -6.52
C LEU A 576 -3.12 0.71 -5.36
N ASN A 577 -4.46 0.67 -5.38
CA ASN A 577 -5.33 1.36 -4.43
C ASN A 577 -4.98 2.84 -4.22
N PHE A 578 -4.55 3.50 -5.30
CA PHE A 578 -4.23 4.93 -5.27
C PHE A 578 -5.51 5.79 -5.23
N ILE A 579 -6.59 5.30 -5.84
CA ILE A 579 -7.95 5.84 -5.67
C ILE A 579 -8.83 4.72 -5.10
N ASN A 580 -9.27 4.89 -3.86
CA ASN A 580 -10.11 3.91 -3.16
C ASN A 580 -11.59 3.98 -3.63
N ALA A 581 -12.37 2.92 -3.41
CA ALA A 581 -13.76 2.80 -3.85
C ALA A 581 -14.67 3.96 -3.37
N GLN A 582 -14.43 4.50 -2.16
CA GLN A 582 -15.16 5.66 -1.66
C GLN A 582 -14.81 6.96 -2.41
N GLN A 583 -13.54 7.12 -2.79
CA GLN A 583 -13.08 8.27 -3.56
C GLN A 583 -13.61 8.22 -5.00
N ILE A 584 -13.67 7.04 -5.61
CA ILE A 584 -14.31 6.83 -6.92
C ILE A 584 -15.78 7.29 -6.89
N ARG A 585 -16.53 6.98 -5.83
CA ARG A 585 -17.91 7.47 -5.67
C ARG A 585 -18.01 9.00 -5.62
N ARG A 586 -17.03 9.69 -5.04
CA ARG A 586 -16.97 11.16 -5.03
C ARG A 586 -16.58 11.78 -6.38
N LEU A 587 -16.00 11.00 -7.30
CA LEU A 587 -15.70 11.44 -8.67
C LEU A 587 -16.91 11.37 -9.62
N ARG A 588 -18.12 11.12 -9.10
CA ARG A 588 -19.38 11.02 -9.85
C ARG A 588 -19.61 12.19 -10.82
N VAL A 589 -19.27 13.42 -10.43
CA VAL A 589 -19.42 14.61 -11.30
C VAL A 589 -18.66 14.43 -12.62
N ILE A 590 -17.46 13.85 -12.57
CA ILE A 590 -16.62 13.63 -13.75
C ILE A 590 -17.24 12.54 -14.63
N ASP A 591 -17.77 11.48 -14.02
CA ASP A 591 -18.46 10.39 -14.73
C ASP A 591 -19.73 10.88 -15.43
N GLU A 592 -20.61 11.59 -14.72
CA GLU A 592 -21.87 12.15 -15.26
C GLU A 592 -21.62 13.19 -16.36
N THR A 593 -20.65 14.08 -16.16
CA THR A 593 -20.24 15.05 -17.20
C THR A 593 -19.72 14.34 -18.44
N SER A 594 -18.96 13.26 -18.24
CA SER A 594 -18.42 12.47 -19.35
C SER A 594 -19.51 11.73 -20.12
N LEU A 595 -20.45 11.08 -19.43
CA LEU A 595 -21.60 10.41 -20.04
C LEU A 595 -22.48 11.40 -20.82
N ALA A 596 -22.73 12.58 -20.25
CA ALA A 596 -23.50 13.63 -20.92
C ALA A 596 -22.83 14.12 -22.21
N TYR A 597 -21.52 14.38 -22.16
CA TYR A 597 -20.74 14.73 -23.34
C TYR A 597 -20.76 13.60 -24.39
N ILE A 598 -20.59 12.34 -23.97
CA ILE A 598 -20.61 11.18 -24.88
C ILE A 598 -21.97 11.09 -25.57
N GLY A 599 -23.07 11.26 -24.84
CA GLY A 599 -24.42 11.29 -25.40
C GLY A 599 -24.58 12.42 -26.42
N LEU A 600 -24.19 13.64 -26.08
CA LEU A 600 -24.23 14.79 -27.00
C LEU A 600 -23.37 14.56 -28.26
N ALA A 601 -22.16 14.05 -28.09
CA ALA A 601 -21.24 13.77 -29.19
C ALA A 601 -21.77 12.68 -30.12
N ALA A 602 -22.27 11.56 -29.57
CA ALA A 602 -22.90 10.49 -30.33
C ALA A 602 -24.13 10.99 -31.11
N GLY A 603 -24.99 11.76 -30.44
CA GLY A 603 -26.15 12.41 -31.05
C GLY A 603 -25.76 13.32 -32.20
N SER A 604 -24.75 14.18 -32.03
CA SER A 604 -24.31 15.14 -33.05
C SER A 604 -23.87 14.51 -34.36
N LYS A 605 -23.53 13.23 -34.36
CA LYS A 605 -23.09 12.51 -35.56
C LYS A 605 -24.25 11.84 -36.31
N LEU A 606 -25.49 11.89 -35.79
CA LEU A 606 -26.70 11.42 -36.47
C LEU A 606 -27.13 12.42 -37.55
N HIS A 607 -26.42 12.43 -38.68
CA HIS A 607 -26.69 13.35 -39.78
C HIS A 607 -27.90 12.87 -40.58
N TRP A 608 -29.05 13.50 -40.39
CA TRP A 608 -30.30 13.08 -41.04
C TRP A 608 -30.16 13.03 -42.57
N LYS A 609 -29.49 14.03 -43.16
CA LYS A 609 -29.27 14.11 -44.61
C LYS A 609 -28.42 12.96 -45.16
N THR A 610 -27.41 12.52 -44.41
CA THR A 610 -26.49 11.43 -44.82
C THR A 610 -27.06 10.05 -44.51
N MET A 611 -27.85 9.92 -43.44
CA MET A 611 -28.43 8.64 -43.02
C MET A 611 -29.70 8.27 -43.78
N LYS A 612 -30.52 9.25 -44.18
CA LYS A 612 -31.76 9.02 -44.93
C LYS A 612 -31.58 8.06 -46.13
N PRO A 613 -30.56 8.18 -47.01
CA PRO A 613 -30.39 7.25 -48.13
C PRO A 613 -30.06 5.81 -47.70
N ILE A 614 -29.42 5.61 -46.54
CA ILE A 614 -28.99 4.30 -46.04
C ILE A 614 -29.89 3.77 -44.90
N MET A 615 -31.05 4.39 -44.68
CA MET A 615 -31.93 4.09 -43.54
C MET A 615 -32.45 2.65 -43.56
N LYS A 616 -32.74 2.11 -44.76
CA LYS A 616 -33.14 0.71 -44.91
C LYS A 616 -32.07 -0.23 -44.35
N SER A 617 -30.81 0.02 -44.66
CA SER A 617 -29.68 -0.76 -44.17
C SER A 617 -29.51 -0.62 -42.66
N ILE A 618 -29.59 0.62 -42.14
CA ILE A 618 -29.52 0.88 -40.69
C ILE A 618 -30.59 0.09 -39.95
N VAL A 619 -31.86 0.21 -40.35
CA VAL A 619 -32.98 -0.47 -39.67
C VAL A 619 -32.85 -1.99 -39.77
N THR A 620 -32.55 -2.53 -40.95
CA THR A 620 -32.52 -3.98 -41.16
C THR A 620 -31.37 -4.64 -40.42
N VAL A 621 -30.17 -4.03 -40.45
CA VAL A 621 -29.00 -4.51 -39.70
C VAL A 621 -29.25 -4.40 -38.20
N THR A 622 -29.79 -3.27 -37.73
CA THR A 622 -30.11 -3.06 -36.31
C THR A 622 -31.14 -4.07 -35.81
N MET A 623 -32.20 -4.37 -36.59
CA MET A 623 -33.20 -5.36 -36.22
C MET A 623 -32.62 -6.77 -36.20
N GLY A 624 -31.79 -7.12 -37.20
CA GLY A 624 -31.09 -8.42 -37.24
C GLY A 624 -30.21 -8.64 -36.01
N LEU A 625 -29.40 -7.63 -35.66
CA LEU A 625 -28.57 -7.63 -34.45
C LEU A 625 -29.42 -7.75 -33.18
N THR A 626 -30.39 -6.85 -33.00
CA THR A 626 -31.28 -6.83 -31.83
C THR A 626 -31.97 -8.16 -31.60
N VAL A 627 -32.66 -8.71 -32.61
CA VAL A 627 -33.46 -9.94 -32.45
C VAL A 627 -32.57 -11.14 -32.17
N ILE A 628 -31.48 -11.31 -32.93
CA ILE A 628 -30.62 -12.49 -32.80
C ILE A 628 -29.82 -12.45 -31.50
N GLU A 629 -29.23 -11.30 -31.14
CA GLU A 629 -28.52 -11.16 -29.87
C GLU A 629 -29.44 -11.31 -28.67
N TYR A 630 -30.67 -10.78 -28.73
CA TYR A 630 -31.64 -10.93 -27.65
C TYR A 630 -31.99 -12.40 -27.40
N ILE A 631 -32.32 -13.13 -28.45
CA ILE A 631 -32.69 -14.56 -28.36
C ILE A 631 -31.49 -15.39 -27.90
N VAL A 632 -30.33 -15.22 -28.55
CA VAL A 632 -29.13 -15.99 -28.22
C VAL A 632 -28.63 -15.68 -26.81
N GLY A 633 -28.62 -14.40 -26.41
CA GLY A 633 -28.21 -13.98 -25.06
C GLY A 633 -29.13 -14.55 -23.98
N THR A 634 -30.45 -14.46 -24.17
CA THR A 634 -31.44 -15.05 -23.25
C THR A 634 -31.27 -16.56 -23.15
N LEU A 635 -31.20 -17.27 -24.29
CA LEU A 635 -31.03 -18.71 -24.33
C LEU A 635 -29.72 -19.16 -23.68
N THR A 636 -28.64 -18.39 -23.88
CA THR A 636 -27.33 -18.72 -23.28
C THR A 636 -27.43 -18.72 -21.76
N ILE A 637 -28.06 -17.71 -21.14
CA ILE A 637 -28.23 -17.67 -19.69
C ILE A 637 -29.18 -18.76 -19.20
N MET A 638 -30.27 -19.04 -19.91
CA MET A 638 -31.18 -20.13 -19.53
C MET A 638 -30.48 -21.49 -19.53
N VAL A 639 -29.64 -21.77 -20.54
CA VAL A 639 -28.87 -23.02 -20.63
C VAL A 639 -27.79 -23.07 -19.56
N LEU A 640 -27.14 -21.94 -19.27
CA LEU A 640 -26.08 -21.85 -18.27
C LEU A 640 -26.59 -21.69 -16.84
N ALA A 641 -27.90 -21.51 -16.61
CA ALA A 641 -28.47 -21.19 -15.30
C ALA A 641 -28.02 -22.19 -14.21
N ARG A 642 -27.95 -23.48 -14.53
CA ARG A 642 -27.49 -24.53 -13.59
C ARG A 642 -26.00 -24.48 -13.25
N TYR A 643 -25.19 -23.78 -14.04
CA TYR A 643 -23.75 -23.60 -13.84
C TYR A 643 -23.41 -22.24 -13.23
N ILE A 644 -24.41 -21.39 -12.98
CA ILE A 644 -24.24 -20.06 -12.43
C ILE A 644 -24.68 -20.11 -10.97
N ASP A 645 -23.73 -19.98 -10.04
CA ASP A 645 -23.96 -20.18 -8.59
C ASP A 645 -25.18 -19.43 -8.05
N PHE A 646 -25.35 -18.14 -8.41
CA PHE A 646 -26.47 -17.34 -7.91
C PHE A 646 -27.84 -17.66 -8.55
N LEU A 647 -27.88 -18.47 -9.62
CA LEU A 647 -29.11 -18.90 -10.29
C LEU A 647 -29.55 -20.32 -9.90
N GLN A 648 -28.68 -21.11 -9.24
CA GLN A 648 -29.00 -22.51 -8.91
C GLN A 648 -30.19 -22.64 -7.96
N ASP A 649 -30.33 -21.73 -6.99
CA ASP A 649 -31.39 -21.74 -5.98
C ASP A 649 -32.61 -20.88 -6.37
N THR A 650 -32.69 -20.40 -7.62
CA THR A 650 -33.77 -19.51 -8.08
C THR A 650 -34.88 -20.25 -8.81
N THR A 651 -36.09 -19.71 -8.78
CA THR A 651 -37.26 -20.27 -9.47
C THR A 651 -37.13 -20.16 -11.00
N SER A 652 -37.80 -21.05 -11.75
CA SER A 652 -37.80 -21.00 -13.23
C SER A 652 -38.29 -19.66 -13.80
N SER A 653 -39.23 -19.00 -13.12
CA SER A 653 -39.70 -17.65 -13.44
C SER A 653 -38.62 -16.58 -13.28
N GLU A 654 -37.86 -16.65 -12.17
CA GLU A 654 -36.75 -15.73 -11.90
C GLU A 654 -35.60 -15.92 -12.89
N ILE A 655 -35.23 -17.17 -13.18
CA ILE A 655 -34.23 -17.49 -14.20
C ILE A 655 -34.62 -16.87 -15.54
N THR A 656 -35.89 -16.99 -15.93
CA THR A 656 -36.38 -16.41 -17.19
C THR A 656 -36.30 -14.89 -17.18
N ALA A 657 -36.69 -14.24 -16.09
CA ALA A 657 -36.60 -12.78 -15.95
C ALA A 657 -35.15 -12.27 -16.04
N ILE A 658 -34.23 -12.91 -15.31
CA ILE A 658 -32.80 -12.57 -15.31
C ILE A 658 -32.18 -12.83 -16.69
N ALA A 659 -32.58 -13.93 -17.37
CA ALA A 659 -32.11 -14.24 -18.71
C ALA A 659 -32.57 -13.21 -19.75
N LEU A 660 -33.81 -12.71 -19.66
CA LEU A 660 -34.32 -11.67 -20.55
C LEU A 660 -33.55 -10.34 -20.36
N LEU A 661 -33.27 -9.97 -19.10
CA LEU A 661 -32.40 -8.84 -18.79
C LEU A 661 -31.00 -9.03 -19.39
N ALA A 662 -30.38 -10.20 -19.22
CA ALA A 662 -29.07 -10.48 -19.82
C ALA A 662 -29.11 -10.38 -21.36
N GLY A 663 -30.12 -10.96 -22.00
CA GLY A 663 -30.34 -10.87 -23.44
C GLY A 663 -30.44 -9.43 -23.92
N CYS A 664 -31.15 -8.58 -23.18
CA CYS A 664 -31.22 -7.14 -23.43
C CYS A 664 -29.84 -6.47 -23.35
N MET A 665 -29.06 -6.80 -22.32
CA MET A 665 -27.73 -6.22 -22.08
C MET A 665 -26.71 -6.60 -23.16
N MET A 666 -26.88 -7.76 -23.83
CA MET A 666 -26.00 -8.20 -24.91
C MET A 666 -26.13 -7.36 -26.19
N ILE A 667 -27.25 -6.68 -26.43
CA ILE A 667 -27.47 -5.86 -27.63
C ILE A 667 -26.64 -4.55 -27.59
N ALA A 668 -26.29 -4.09 -26.40
CA ALA A 668 -25.72 -2.78 -26.14
C ALA A 668 -24.32 -2.61 -26.75
N ARG A 669 -24.05 -1.45 -27.33
CA ARG A 669 -22.79 -1.16 -28.04
C ARG A 669 -22.21 0.18 -27.61
N SER A 670 -20.92 0.40 -27.92
CA SER A 670 -20.22 1.63 -27.56
C SER A 670 -20.03 2.58 -28.75
N PRO A 671 -20.89 3.62 -28.93
CA PRO A 671 -20.67 4.64 -29.95
C PRO A 671 -19.40 5.47 -29.69
N SER A 672 -19.02 5.67 -28.42
CA SER A 672 -17.80 6.39 -28.04
C SER A 672 -16.53 5.66 -28.47
N SER A 673 -16.46 4.34 -28.26
CA SER A 673 -15.32 3.53 -28.69
C SER A 673 -15.22 3.45 -30.20
N ALA A 674 -16.37 3.28 -30.87
CA ALA A 674 -16.42 3.28 -32.33
C ALA A 674 -15.94 4.61 -32.91
N LEU A 675 -16.44 5.74 -32.39
CA LEU A 675 -16.06 7.08 -32.84
C LEU A 675 -14.56 7.33 -32.65
N ALA A 676 -14.00 6.98 -31.49
CA ALA A 676 -12.59 7.19 -31.22
C ALA A 676 -11.69 6.41 -32.19
N VAL A 677 -12.04 5.16 -32.53
CA VAL A 677 -11.29 4.38 -33.53
C VAL A 677 -11.43 4.99 -34.92
N ILE A 678 -12.64 5.42 -35.31
CA ILE A 678 -12.89 6.08 -36.59
C ILE A 678 -12.09 7.39 -36.71
N GLU A 679 -12.05 8.20 -35.65
CA GLU A 679 -11.29 9.45 -35.63
C GLU A 679 -9.77 9.22 -35.60
N GLU A 680 -9.28 8.23 -34.83
CA GLU A 680 -7.87 7.84 -34.79
C GLU A 680 -7.39 7.35 -36.18
N THR A 681 -8.21 6.55 -36.86
CA THR A 681 -7.92 6.00 -38.18
C THR A 681 -8.25 6.95 -39.34
N LYS A 682 -8.92 8.07 -39.06
CA LYS A 682 -9.48 9.00 -40.05
C LYS A 682 -10.31 8.27 -41.12
N SER A 683 -11.09 7.28 -40.69
CA SER A 683 -11.91 6.45 -41.59
C SER A 683 -13.13 7.20 -42.09
N GLN A 684 -13.44 7.08 -43.38
CA GLN A 684 -14.62 7.67 -44.01
C GLN A 684 -15.13 6.76 -45.13
N GLY A 685 -16.45 6.61 -45.25
CA GLY A 685 -17.08 5.78 -46.27
C GLY A 685 -18.49 5.35 -45.91
N HIS A 686 -19.13 4.62 -46.83
CA HIS A 686 -20.48 4.05 -46.64
C HIS A 686 -20.49 3.06 -45.47
N PHE A 687 -19.49 2.17 -45.40
CA PHE A 687 -19.36 1.15 -44.37
C PHE A 687 -19.16 1.78 -42.98
N THR A 688 -18.26 2.76 -42.86
CA THR A 688 -18.04 3.54 -41.63
C THR A 688 -19.31 4.24 -41.17
N THR A 689 -20.06 4.86 -42.09
CA THR A 689 -21.31 5.56 -41.77
C THR A 689 -22.40 4.59 -41.29
N LEU A 690 -22.53 3.43 -41.95
CA LEU A 690 -23.48 2.38 -41.57
C LEU A 690 -23.17 1.80 -40.18
N ILE A 691 -21.92 1.44 -39.91
CA ILE A 691 -21.50 0.92 -38.60
C ILE A 691 -21.82 1.90 -37.50
N PHE A 692 -21.43 3.16 -37.69
CA PHE A 692 -21.63 4.19 -36.68
C PHE A 692 -23.13 4.42 -36.41
N ALA A 693 -23.93 4.55 -37.48
CA ALA A 693 -25.38 4.72 -37.38
C ALA A 693 -26.07 3.56 -36.66
N VAL A 694 -25.74 2.31 -37.02
CA VAL A 694 -26.29 1.10 -36.37
C VAL A 694 -25.89 1.06 -34.89
N THR A 695 -24.64 1.40 -34.57
CA THR A 695 -24.14 1.41 -33.19
C THR A 695 -24.92 2.38 -32.31
N VAL A 696 -25.19 3.61 -32.79
CA VAL A 696 -25.99 4.60 -32.07
C VAL A 696 -27.45 4.16 -31.96
N MET A 697 -28.03 3.58 -33.02
CA MET A 697 -29.42 3.11 -33.01
C MET A 697 -29.63 1.95 -32.02
N CYS A 698 -28.69 1.00 -31.94
CA CYS A 698 -28.73 -0.08 -30.96
C CYS A 698 -28.76 0.46 -29.52
N ASP A 699 -27.98 1.50 -29.23
CA ASP A 699 -27.91 2.09 -27.88
C ASP A 699 -29.26 2.67 -27.43
N VAL A 700 -29.96 3.36 -28.35
CA VAL A 700 -31.33 3.85 -28.11
C VAL A 700 -32.33 2.71 -27.90
N ILE A 701 -32.23 1.64 -28.69
CA ILE A 701 -33.12 0.47 -28.57
C ILE A 701 -32.90 -0.25 -27.24
N VAL A 702 -31.67 -0.37 -26.76
CA VAL A 702 -31.38 -1.02 -25.48
C VAL A 702 -32.01 -0.29 -24.31
N ILE A 703 -31.96 1.05 -24.29
CA ILE A 703 -32.62 1.84 -23.24
C ILE A 703 -34.12 1.53 -23.19
N PHE A 704 -34.76 1.44 -24.36
CA PHE A 704 -36.17 1.06 -24.45
C PHE A 704 -36.42 -0.36 -23.95
N LEU A 705 -35.68 -1.34 -24.49
CA LEU A 705 -35.83 -2.75 -24.15
C LEU A 705 -35.49 -3.03 -22.68
N PHE A 706 -34.55 -2.30 -22.10
CA PHE A 706 -34.17 -2.43 -20.70
C PHE A 706 -35.35 -2.08 -19.80
N ASN A 707 -36.01 -0.95 -20.03
CA ASN A 707 -37.18 -0.56 -19.24
C ASN A 707 -38.33 -1.56 -19.38
N VAL A 708 -38.58 -2.07 -20.60
CA VAL A 708 -39.56 -3.14 -20.82
C VAL A 708 -39.18 -4.41 -20.04
N ASN A 709 -37.92 -4.83 -20.10
CA ASN A 709 -37.45 -6.02 -19.39
C ASN A 709 -37.46 -5.87 -17.88
N SER A 710 -37.17 -4.68 -17.36
CA SER A 710 -37.30 -4.37 -15.93
C SER A 710 -38.75 -4.47 -15.47
N MET A 711 -39.70 -3.95 -16.26
CA MET A 711 -41.13 -4.11 -15.98
C MET A 711 -41.57 -5.58 -16.01
N ILE A 712 -41.11 -6.36 -17.00
CA ILE A 712 -41.37 -7.79 -17.09
C ILE A 712 -40.78 -8.50 -15.85
N THR A 713 -39.54 -8.18 -15.49
CA THR A 713 -38.84 -8.75 -14.33
C THR A 713 -39.56 -8.44 -13.03
N GLU A 714 -40.03 -7.22 -12.81
CA GLU A 714 -40.84 -6.86 -11.64
C GLU A 714 -42.15 -7.67 -11.59
N SER A 715 -42.78 -7.91 -12.74
CA SER A 715 -44.01 -8.70 -12.81
C SER A 715 -43.77 -10.17 -12.42
N PHE A 716 -42.65 -10.75 -12.85
CA PHE A 716 -42.23 -12.10 -12.44
C PHE A 716 -41.81 -12.19 -10.97
N LEU A 717 -41.25 -11.12 -10.40
CA LEU A 717 -40.72 -11.11 -9.03
C LEU A 717 -41.73 -10.73 -7.94
N SER A 718 -42.78 -9.97 -8.26
CA SER A 718 -43.68 -9.38 -7.23
C SER A 718 -45.13 -9.83 -7.34
N GLU A 719 -45.44 -10.83 -8.19
CA GLU A 719 -46.80 -11.27 -8.57
C GLU A 719 -47.73 -10.14 -9.06
N LYS A 720 -47.17 -8.93 -9.26
CA LYS A 720 -47.90 -7.75 -9.67
C LYS A 720 -48.14 -7.82 -11.17
N SER A 721 -49.39 -7.87 -11.58
CA SER A 721 -49.76 -7.83 -13.00
C SER A 721 -49.37 -6.48 -13.61
N MET A 722 -48.80 -6.50 -14.82
CA MET A 722 -48.49 -5.28 -15.56
C MET A 722 -49.75 -4.44 -15.73
N SER A 723 -49.78 -3.25 -15.11
CA SER A 723 -50.87 -2.32 -15.30
C SER A 723 -50.67 -1.53 -16.59
N TRP A 724 -51.76 -1.22 -17.30
CA TRP A 724 -51.74 -0.25 -18.40
C TRP A 724 -51.08 1.09 -17.99
N LYS A 725 -51.19 1.47 -16.71
CA LYS A 725 -50.56 2.67 -16.15
C LYS A 725 -49.03 2.62 -16.20
N ASP A 726 -48.43 1.45 -16.02
CA ASP A 726 -46.97 1.29 -16.02
C ASP A 726 -46.45 1.39 -17.46
N LEU A 727 -47.16 0.81 -18.43
CA LEU A 727 -46.83 0.96 -19.86
C LEU A 727 -47.00 2.41 -20.32
N LEU A 728 -48.08 3.09 -19.91
CA LEU A 728 -48.29 4.50 -20.21
C LEU A 728 -47.19 5.38 -19.60
N ARG A 729 -46.72 5.06 -18.39
CA ARG A 729 -45.59 5.75 -17.74
C ARG A 729 -44.31 5.62 -18.56
N LEU A 730 -44.00 4.41 -19.05
CA LEU A 730 -42.83 4.18 -19.90
C LEU A 730 -42.89 4.98 -21.21
N VAL A 731 -44.03 4.96 -21.90
CA VAL A 731 -44.23 5.73 -23.14
C VAL A 731 -44.08 7.23 -22.86
N LEU A 732 -44.67 7.72 -21.77
CA LEU A 732 -44.56 9.12 -21.38
C LEU A 732 -43.12 9.51 -21.02
N GLN A 733 -42.37 8.62 -20.36
CA GLN A 733 -40.95 8.83 -20.02
C GLN A 733 -40.10 9.00 -21.28
N LEU A 734 -40.25 8.12 -22.26
CA LEU A 734 -39.48 8.18 -23.52
C LEU A 734 -39.85 9.42 -24.34
N CYS A 735 -41.15 9.68 -24.51
CA CYS A 735 -41.64 10.86 -25.20
C CYS A 735 -41.21 12.15 -24.51
N GLY A 736 -41.26 12.19 -23.17
CA GLY A 736 -40.78 13.30 -22.36
C GLY A 736 -39.28 13.56 -22.57
N SER A 737 -38.48 12.50 -22.56
CA SER A 737 -37.02 12.58 -22.77
C SER A 737 -36.66 13.09 -24.16
N ILE A 738 -37.34 12.59 -25.20
CA ILE A 738 -37.20 13.08 -26.57
C ILE A 738 -37.65 14.55 -26.65
N GLY A 739 -38.76 14.91 -26.02
CA GLY A 739 -39.28 16.28 -25.99
C GLY A 739 -38.31 17.28 -25.36
N VAL A 740 -37.75 16.93 -24.20
CA VAL A 740 -36.72 17.72 -23.51
C VAL A 740 -35.47 17.85 -24.39
N GLY A 741 -34.96 16.74 -24.94
CA GLY A 741 -33.83 16.76 -25.86
C GLY A 741 -34.06 17.67 -27.09
N LEU A 742 -35.26 17.62 -27.68
CA LEU A 742 -35.65 18.47 -28.82
C LEU A 742 -35.65 19.96 -28.47
N VAL A 743 -36.30 20.34 -27.37
CA VAL A 743 -36.42 21.75 -26.96
C VAL A 743 -35.06 22.32 -26.59
N PHE A 744 -34.34 21.66 -25.69
CA PHE A 744 -33.06 22.18 -25.23
C PHE A 744 -31.97 22.07 -26.29
N GLY A 745 -32.01 21.05 -27.16
CA GLY A 745 -31.09 20.95 -28.30
C GLY A 745 -31.26 22.10 -29.28
N LYS A 746 -32.50 22.54 -29.56
CA LYS A 746 -32.77 23.74 -30.37
C LYS A 746 -32.24 25.01 -29.70
N ILE A 747 -32.47 25.17 -28.39
CA ILE A 747 -31.97 26.32 -27.62
C ILE A 747 -30.44 26.39 -27.72
N MET A 748 -29.75 25.26 -27.49
CA MET A 748 -28.30 25.23 -27.59
C MET A 748 -27.78 25.36 -29.01
N ALA A 749 -28.50 24.90 -30.03
CA ALA A 749 -28.17 25.19 -31.41
C ALA A 749 -28.09 26.71 -31.63
N VAL A 750 -29.10 27.47 -31.20
CA VAL A 750 -29.13 28.94 -31.31
C VAL A 750 -27.95 29.59 -30.58
N ILE A 751 -27.61 29.11 -29.37
CA ILE A 751 -26.51 29.67 -28.57
C ILE A 751 -25.15 29.36 -29.21
N VAL A 752 -24.93 28.14 -29.71
CA VAL A 752 -23.69 27.76 -30.41
C VAL A 752 -23.51 28.56 -31.70
N LEU A 753 -24.62 28.84 -32.40
CA LEU A 753 -24.67 29.66 -33.61
C LEU A 753 -24.46 31.15 -33.37
N TRP A 754 -24.51 31.60 -32.11
CA TRP A 754 -24.28 33.00 -31.77
C TRP A 754 -22.81 33.35 -32.01
N ARG A 755 -22.54 33.80 -33.23
CA ARG A 755 -21.24 34.30 -33.69
C ARG A 755 -21.31 35.81 -33.75
N HIS A 756 -20.53 36.48 -32.90
CA HIS A 756 -20.39 37.93 -32.94
C HIS A 756 -19.76 38.37 -34.28
N ARG A 757 -20.54 39.02 -35.15
CA ARG A 757 -20.12 39.42 -36.52
C ARG A 757 -18.89 40.34 -36.58
N LYS A 758 -18.43 40.90 -35.46
CA LYS A 758 -17.37 41.94 -35.40
C LYS A 758 -16.00 41.46 -34.91
N ILE A 759 -15.81 40.16 -34.64
CA ILE A 759 -14.53 39.67 -34.11
C ILE A 759 -13.55 39.38 -35.26
N LYS A 760 -12.43 40.11 -35.29
CA LYS A 760 -11.33 39.93 -36.26
C LYS A 760 -10.68 38.55 -36.11
N ARG A 761 -10.30 37.94 -37.25
CA ARG A 761 -9.92 36.51 -37.41
C ARG A 761 -8.63 36.07 -36.70
N LYS A 762 -7.80 36.99 -36.17
CA LYS A 762 -6.49 36.72 -35.53
C LYS A 762 -6.40 37.08 -34.03
N SER A 763 -7.52 37.25 -33.33
CA SER A 763 -7.51 37.66 -31.92
C SER A 763 -7.48 36.47 -30.94
N THR A 764 -6.73 36.60 -29.83
CA THR A 764 -6.86 35.77 -28.61
C THR A 764 -8.32 35.64 -28.13
N LEU A 765 -9.18 36.60 -28.47
CA LEU A 765 -10.62 36.56 -28.21
C LEU A 765 -11.34 35.38 -28.90
N LEU A 766 -10.89 34.93 -30.08
CA LEU A 766 -11.50 33.78 -30.76
C LEU A 766 -11.18 32.47 -30.04
N VAL A 767 -9.95 32.31 -29.54
CA VAL A 767 -9.56 31.14 -28.74
C VAL A 767 -10.34 31.13 -27.43
N MET A 768 -10.43 32.28 -26.74
CA MET A 768 -11.25 32.45 -25.53
C MET A 768 -12.72 32.13 -25.79
N GLN A 769 -13.28 32.60 -26.91
CA GLN A 769 -14.66 32.30 -27.31
C GLN A 769 -14.86 30.81 -27.59
N GLN A 770 -13.91 30.13 -28.23
CA GLN A 770 -13.97 28.69 -28.47
C GLN A 770 -13.92 27.89 -27.16
N VAL A 771 -13.01 28.23 -26.25
CA VAL A 771 -12.93 27.60 -24.92
C VAL A 771 -14.20 27.85 -24.11
N PHE A 772 -14.76 29.06 -24.18
CA PHE A 772 -16.03 29.39 -23.53
C PHE A 772 -17.19 28.56 -24.08
N LYS A 773 -17.29 28.42 -25.42
CA LYS A 773 -18.30 27.55 -26.04
C LYS A 773 -18.13 26.08 -25.64
N GLN A 774 -16.89 25.61 -25.54
CA GLN A 774 -16.60 24.24 -25.07
C GLN A 774 -17.04 24.02 -23.62
N PHE A 775 -16.69 24.94 -22.73
CA PHE A 775 -17.16 24.92 -21.34
C PHE A 775 -18.68 24.94 -21.26
N LEU A 776 -19.33 25.78 -22.07
CA LEU A 776 -20.78 25.87 -22.13
C LEU A 776 -21.44 24.56 -22.59
N ILE A 777 -20.87 23.87 -23.59
CA ILE A 777 -21.37 22.57 -24.05
C ILE A 777 -21.24 21.50 -22.95
N LEU A 778 -20.11 21.46 -22.24
CA LEU A 778 -19.93 20.53 -21.12
C LEU A 778 -20.89 20.82 -19.97
N LEU A 779 -21.01 22.09 -19.57
CA LEU A 779 -21.92 22.53 -18.52
C LEU A 779 -23.38 22.22 -18.87
N TYR A 780 -23.77 22.47 -20.12
CA TYR A 780 -25.07 22.16 -20.66
C TYR A 780 -25.37 20.66 -20.59
N GLY A 781 -24.45 19.82 -21.09
CA GLY A 781 -24.59 18.37 -21.02
C GLY A 781 -24.78 17.90 -19.59
N TRP A 782 -23.88 18.31 -18.69
CA TRP A 782 -23.97 17.96 -17.27
C TRP A 782 -25.31 18.42 -16.65
N THR A 783 -25.77 19.64 -16.95
CA THR A 783 -27.03 20.16 -16.40
C THR A 783 -28.23 19.37 -16.89
N ILE A 784 -28.32 19.05 -18.20
CA ILE A 784 -29.42 18.21 -18.70
C ILE A 784 -29.38 16.83 -18.06
N PHE A 785 -28.20 16.24 -17.95
CA PHE A 785 -28.04 14.91 -17.39
C PHE A 785 -28.49 14.87 -15.94
N VAL A 786 -28.00 15.79 -15.11
CA VAL A 786 -28.35 15.88 -13.68
C VAL A 786 -29.82 16.23 -13.47
N VAL A 787 -30.35 17.22 -14.20
CA VAL A 787 -31.78 17.59 -14.09
C VAL A 787 -32.68 16.43 -14.52
N SER A 788 -32.34 15.74 -15.61
CA SER A 788 -33.11 14.55 -16.02
C SER A 788 -33.03 13.44 -14.97
N HIS A 789 -31.89 13.28 -14.31
CA HIS A 789 -31.70 12.30 -13.25
C HIS A 789 -32.49 12.67 -11.97
N LEU A 790 -32.59 13.96 -11.64
CA LEU A 790 -33.42 14.45 -10.51
C LEU A 790 -34.92 14.24 -10.74
N VAL A 791 -35.35 14.20 -11.99
CA VAL A 791 -36.75 13.98 -12.40
C VAL A 791 -37.02 12.50 -12.69
N HIS A 792 -36.09 11.60 -12.35
CA HIS A 792 -36.29 10.15 -12.46
C HIS A 792 -37.46 9.71 -11.56
N PRO A 793 -38.39 8.86 -12.02
CA PRO A 793 -38.35 7.99 -13.22
C PRO A 793 -38.99 8.59 -14.49
N TYR A 794 -39.29 9.88 -14.56
CA TYR A 794 -40.04 10.46 -15.69
C TYR A 794 -39.18 10.84 -16.90
N LEU A 795 -37.85 10.93 -16.75
CA LEU A 795 -36.94 11.26 -17.84
C LEU A 795 -35.73 10.33 -17.84
N GLU A 796 -35.21 10.08 -19.05
CA GLU A 796 -34.05 9.24 -19.33
C GLU A 796 -32.85 10.12 -19.72
N PRO A 797 -31.86 10.32 -18.82
CA PRO A 797 -30.82 11.34 -18.99
C PRO A 797 -29.96 11.18 -20.26
N LEU A 798 -29.58 9.95 -20.59
CA LEU A 798 -28.77 9.66 -21.77
C LEU A 798 -29.53 9.96 -23.07
N LEU A 799 -30.81 9.60 -23.12
CA LEU A 799 -31.66 9.86 -24.29
C LEU A 799 -31.87 11.37 -24.49
N CYS A 800 -32.08 12.14 -23.42
CA CYS A 800 -32.14 13.60 -23.48
C CYS A 800 -30.87 14.20 -24.13
N CYS A 801 -29.69 13.74 -23.71
CA CYS A 801 -28.40 14.19 -24.23
C CYS A 801 -28.19 13.81 -25.71
N MET A 802 -28.50 12.56 -26.09
CA MET A 802 -28.36 12.09 -27.47
C MET A 802 -29.29 12.83 -28.44
N VAL A 803 -30.57 12.98 -28.08
CA VAL A 803 -31.54 13.71 -28.90
C VAL A 803 -31.13 15.18 -29.03
N SER A 804 -30.67 15.79 -27.94
CA SER A 804 -30.14 17.16 -27.98
C SER A 804 -28.96 17.30 -28.95
N GLY A 805 -27.97 16.40 -28.87
CA GLY A 805 -26.82 16.41 -29.77
C GLY A 805 -27.22 16.29 -31.24
N ALA A 806 -28.15 15.38 -31.54
CA ALA A 806 -28.68 15.19 -32.89
C ALA A 806 -29.39 16.46 -33.40
N VAL A 807 -30.18 17.10 -32.55
CA VAL A 807 -30.89 18.33 -32.89
C VAL A 807 -29.93 19.48 -33.10
N MET A 808 -28.93 19.65 -32.23
CA MET A 808 -27.90 20.67 -32.36
C MET A 808 -27.18 20.57 -33.71
N TRP A 809 -26.81 19.36 -34.14
CA TRP A 809 -26.17 19.18 -35.43
C TRP A 809 -27.10 19.46 -36.61
N ASN A 810 -28.30 18.88 -36.61
CA ASN A 810 -29.21 18.95 -37.76
C ASN A 810 -29.89 20.32 -37.92
N THR A 811 -29.94 21.15 -36.86
CA THR A 811 -30.53 22.49 -36.91
C THR A 811 -29.50 23.62 -37.03
N SER A 812 -28.23 23.37 -36.75
CA SER A 812 -27.16 24.37 -36.87
C SER A 812 -26.84 24.72 -38.33
N PRO A 813 -26.88 26.02 -38.72
CA PRO A 813 -26.29 26.52 -39.97
C PRO A 813 -24.83 26.12 -40.20
N ASN A 814 -24.02 26.02 -39.15
CA ASN A 814 -22.60 25.65 -39.23
C ASN A 814 -22.32 24.41 -38.37
N PRO A 815 -22.75 23.21 -38.81
CA PRO A 815 -22.57 21.98 -38.03
C PRO A 815 -21.08 21.63 -37.85
N GLU A 816 -20.21 22.01 -38.78
CA GLU A 816 -18.77 21.80 -38.71
C GLU A 816 -18.13 22.50 -37.50
N GLU A 817 -18.61 23.68 -37.11
CA GLU A 817 -18.12 24.38 -35.92
C GLU A 817 -18.41 23.57 -34.65
N LEU A 818 -19.61 23.01 -34.53
CA LEU A 818 -19.97 22.10 -33.44
C LEU A 818 -19.07 20.86 -33.44
N GLY A 819 -18.80 20.29 -34.62
CA GLY A 819 -17.89 19.16 -34.78
C GLY A 819 -16.47 19.45 -34.28
N ILE A 820 -15.92 20.63 -34.57
CA ILE A 820 -14.59 21.04 -34.11
C ILE A 820 -14.57 21.24 -32.58
N LEU A 821 -15.62 21.86 -32.02
CA LEU A 821 -15.75 22.09 -30.57
C LEU A 821 -15.79 20.75 -29.82
N LEU A 822 -16.63 19.82 -30.28
CA LEU A 822 -16.76 18.48 -29.69
C LEU A 822 -15.46 17.69 -29.85
N LYS A 823 -14.83 17.70 -31.02
CA LYS A 823 -13.57 16.97 -31.27
C LYS A 823 -12.45 17.39 -30.33
N ARG A 824 -12.31 18.69 -30.07
CA ARG A 824 -11.29 19.20 -29.13
C ARG A 824 -11.55 18.81 -27.68
N LEU A 825 -12.81 18.59 -27.31
CA LEU A 825 -13.19 18.09 -25.99
C LEU A 825 -13.02 16.58 -25.83
N ALA A 826 -13.07 15.83 -26.95
CA ALA A 826 -13.07 14.37 -26.96
C ALA A 826 -11.87 13.78 -26.19
N ASP A 827 -10.66 14.26 -26.48
CA ASP A 827 -9.44 13.75 -25.84
C ASP A 827 -9.48 13.91 -24.32
N LEU A 828 -9.94 15.06 -23.80
CA LEU A 828 -10.05 15.30 -22.37
C LEU A 828 -11.09 14.39 -21.72
N VAL A 829 -12.29 14.33 -22.31
CA VAL A 829 -13.41 13.57 -21.75
C VAL A 829 -13.14 12.08 -21.79
N TYR A 830 -12.57 11.56 -22.88
CA TYR A 830 -12.26 10.13 -23.02
C TYR A 830 -11.19 9.68 -22.03
N VAL A 831 -10.15 10.48 -21.80
CA VAL A 831 -9.15 10.19 -20.76
C VAL A 831 -9.84 10.06 -19.39
N CYS A 832 -10.66 11.04 -19.01
CA CYS A 832 -11.34 11.02 -17.71
C CYS A 832 -12.29 9.83 -17.57
N PHE A 833 -13.19 9.65 -18.55
CA PHE A 833 -14.23 8.62 -18.53
C PHE A 833 -13.67 7.21 -18.46
N PHE A 834 -12.77 6.86 -19.40
CA PHE A 834 -12.25 5.50 -19.48
C PHE A 834 -11.28 5.16 -18.34
N THR A 835 -10.62 6.17 -17.76
CA THR A 835 -9.80 5.96 -16.55
C THR A 835 -10.65 5.70 -15.32
N ILE A 836 -11.74 6.47 -15.10
CA ILE A 836 -12.70 6.19 -14.01
C ILE A 836 -13.36 4.83 -14.22
N THR A 837 -13.78 4.55 -15.45
CA THR A 837 -14.39 3.25 -15.81
C THR A 837 -13.44 2.11 -15.45
N GLY A 838 -12.16 2.19 -15.83
CA GLY A 838 -11.15 1.20 -15.44
C GLY A 838 -10.97 1.07 -13.93
N ALA A 839 -10.98 2.20 -13.20
CA ALA A 839 -10.82 2.21 -11.75
C ALA A 839 -12.04 1.65 -11.01
N THR A 840 -13.25 1.72 -11.58
CA THR A 840 -14.47 1.14 -10.98
C THR A 840 -14.53 -0.38 -11.06
N LEU A 841 -13.63 -1.03 -11.81
CA LEU A 841 -13.69 -2.46 -12.06
C LEU A 841 -13.27 -3.28 -10.84
N GLU A 842 -14.17 -4.15 -10.38
CA GLU A 842 -13.91 -5.08 -9.28
C GLU A 842 -13.19 -6.33 -9.78
N LEU A 843 -11.86 -6.26 -9.90
CA LEU A 843 -11.04 -7.32 -10.51
C LEU A 843 -11.27 -8.70 -9.89
N ASP A 844 -11.41 -8.79 -8.57
CA ASP A 844 -11.65 -10.06 -7.87
C ASP A 844 -12.94 -10.74 -8.34
N MET A 845 -13.97 -9.92 -8.58
CA MET A 845 -15.28 -10.38 -9.03
C MET A 845 -15.25 -10.73 -10.53
N VAL A 846 -14.48 -9.97 -11.32
CA VAL A 846 -14.22 -10.26 -12.74
C VAL A 846 -13.50 -11.59 -12.92
N VAL A 847 -12.48 -11.88 -12.10
CA VAL A 847 -11.73 -13.15 -12.18
C VAL A 847 -12.64 -14.35 -11.87
N LYS A 848 -13.50 -14.23 -10.84
CA LYS A 848 -14.48 -15.27 -10.50
C LYS A 848 -15.50 -15.49 -11.62
N ALA A 849 -15.94 -14.42 -12.28
CA ALA A 849 -16.89 -14.48 -13.38
C ALA A 849 -16.25 -14.79 -14.76
N LEU A 850 -14.91 -14.81 -14.86
CA LEU A 850 -14.20 -14.79 -16.13
C LEU A 850 -14.56 -15.96 -17.05
N ALA A 851 -14.65 -17.18 -16.51
CA ALA A 851 -14.99 -18.36 -17.29
C ALA A 851 -16.38 -18.22 -17.94
N LEU A 852 -17.37 -17.76 -17.16
CA LEU A 852 -18.73 -17.53 -17.64
C LEU A 852 -18.77 -16.37 -18.65
N SER A 853 -18.05 -15.28 -18.39
CA SER A 853 -17.97 -14.13 -19.28
C SER A 853 -17.33 -14.46 -20.62
N ILE A 854 -16.33 -15.35 -20.67
CA ILE A 854 -15.74 -15.83 -21.94
C ILE A 854 -16.81 -16.55 -22.77
N VAL A 855 -17.58 -17.45 -22.16
CA VAL A 855 -18.66 -18.15 -22.87
C VAL A 855 -19.68 -17.15 -23.42
N LEU A 856 -20.12 -16.18 -22.61
CA LEU A 856 -21.05 -15.13 -23.04
C LEU A 856 -20.48 -14.24 -24.15
N CYS A 857 -19.18 -13.91 -24.09
CA CYS A 857 -18.51 -13.17 -25.16
C CYS A 857 -18.49 -13.96 -26.47
N VAL A 858 -18.16 -15.25 -26.43
CA VAL A 858 -18.11 -16.10 -27.63
C VAL A 858 -19.50 -16.28 -28.24
N THR A 859 -20.52 -16.58 -27.43
CA THR A 859 -21.90 -16.72 -27.94
C THR A 859 -22.39 -15.41 -28.52
N ARG A 860 -22.05 -14.28 -27.89
CA ARG A 860 -22.36 -12.95 -28.40
C ARG A 860 -21.67 -12.65 -29.72
N VAL A 861 -20.38 -12.94 -29.89
CA VAL A 861 -19.68 -12.74 -31.17
C VAL A 861 -20.35 -13.54 -32.29
N GLY A 862 -20.77 -14.78 -32.01
CA GLY A 862 -21.57 -15.59 -32.94
C GLY A 862 -22.92 -14.96 -33.28
N ALA A 863 -23.62 -14.42 -32.29
CA ALA A 863 -24.89 -13.71 -32.49
C ALA A 863 -24.72 -12.43 -33.32
N ILE A 864 -23.68 -11.64 -33.07
CA ILE A 864 -23.35 -10.43 -33.84
C ILE A 864 -23.03 -10.80 -35.29
N PHE A 865 -22.25 -11.87 -35.51
CA PHE A 865 -21.98 -12.38 -36.85
C PHE A 865 -23.27 -12.69 -37.60
N LEU A 866 -24.13 -13.52 -37.01
CA LEU A 866 -25.37 -13.94 -37.64
C LEU A 866 -26.32 -12.76 -37.86
N GLY A 867 -26.47 -11.87 -36.87
CA GLY A 867 -27.35 -10.71 -36.91
C GLY A 867 -26.93 -9.66 -37.92
N SER A 868 -25.65 -9.31 -37.97
CA SER A 868 -25.13 -8.34 -38.93
C SER A 868 -25.09 -8.90 -40.36
N PHE A 869 -24.76 -10.18 -40.51
CA PHE A 869 -24.76 -10.84 -41.82
C PHE A 869 -26.18 -10.95 -42.41
N LEU A 870 -27.14 -11.50 -41.66
CA LEU A 870 -28.52 -11.60 -42.13
C LEU A 870 -29.15 -10.22 -42.36
N GLY A 871 -28.90 -9.28 -41.44
CA GLY A 871 -29.37 -7.90 -41.59
C GLY A 871 -28.79 -7.20 -42.82
N GLY A 872 -27.50 -7.38 -43.11
CA GLY A 872 -26.83 -6.82 -44.28
C GLY A 872 -27.31 -7.44 -45.60
N VAL A 873 -27.50 -8.77 -45.62
CA VAL A 873 -28.04 -9.47 -46.79
C VAL A 873 -29.48 -9.01 -47.09
N CYS A 874 -30.33 -8.88 -46.07
CA CYS A 874 -31.70 -8.38 -46.22
C CYS A 874 -31.75 -6.89 -46.65
N ALA A 875 -30.76 -6.10 -46.23
CA ALA A 875 -30.62 -4.71 -46.66
C ALA A 875 -30.19 -4.58 -48.13
N GLY A 876 -29.54 -5.61 -48.70
CA GLY A 876 -28.91 -5.57 -50.01
C GLY A 876 -27.52 -4.94 -49.99
N GLU A 877 -26.84 -4.97 -48.84
CA GLU A 877 -25.45 -4.51 -48.71
C GLU A 877 -24.49 -5.44 -49.45
N ASP A 878 -23.31 -4.92 -49.83
CA ASP A 878 -22.28 -5.74 -50.46
C ASP A 878 -21.95 -6.97 -49.59
N ARG A 879 -21.83 -8.13 -50.24
CA ARG A 879 -21.60 -9.42 -49.55
C ARG A 879 -20.20 -9.46 -48.93
N GLY A 880 -19.23 -8.76 -49.51
CA GLY A 880 -17.91 -8.59 -48.91
C GLY A 880 -18.01 -7.87 -47.57
N HIS A 881 -18.64 -6.69 -47.58
CA HIS A 881 -18.86 -5.89 -46.37
C HIS A 881 -19.71 -6.61 -45.31
N SER A 882 -20.80 -7.26 -45.71
CA SER A 882 -21.70 -7.96 -44.78
C SER A 882 -21.04 -9.13 -44.04
N LYS A 883 -20.08 -9.83 -44.69
CA LYS A 883 -19.33 -10.94 -44.06
C LYS A 883 -18.36 -10.47 -42.97
N VAL A 884 -17.93 -9.22 -43.02
CA VAL A 884 -16.92 -8.67 -42.10
C VAL A 884 -17.49 -7.64 -41.12
N ALA A 885 -18.71 -7.14 -41.36
CA ALA A 885 -19.38 -6.12 -40.56
C ALA A 885 -19.42 -6.44 -39.05
N TRP A 886 -19.55 -7.71 -38.68
CA TRP A 886 -19.60 -8.16 -37.29
C TRP A 886 -18.39 -7.70 -36.45
N MET A 887 -17.21 -7.61 -37.05
CA MET A 887 -15.97 -7.16 -36.38
C MET A 887 -16.10 -5.74 -35.83
N ALA A 888 -16.96 -4.93 -36.43
CA ALA A 888 -17.18 -3.54 -36.04
C ALA A 888 -18.16 -3.37 -34.87
N TYR A 889 -18.96 -4.41 -34.56
CA TYR A 889 -20.10 -4.32 -33.66
C TYR A 889 -19.86 -4.94 -32.27
N ILE A 890 -18.62 -5.38 -31.98
CA ILE A 890 -18.26 -6.08 -30.74
C ILE A 890 -18.14 -5.12 -29.55
N THR A 891 -17.71 -3.88 -29.78
CA THR A 891 -17.42 -2.92 -28.69
C THR A 891 -18.65 -2.63 -27.83
N GLN A 892 -18.49 -2.69 -26.51
CA GLN A 892 -19.52 -2.43 -25.52
C GLN A 892 -18.93 -1.60 -24.37
N ALA A 893 -19.66 -0.60 -23.86
CA ALA A 893 -19.13 0.28 -22.81
C ALA A 893 -20.24 0.97 -21.98
N GLY A 894 -20.08 2.27 -21.71
CA GLY A 894 -20.74 3.07 -20.67
C GLY A 894 -22.21 2.80 -20.41
N VAL A 895 -23.06 2.69 -21.44
CA VAL A 895 -24.50 2.44 -21.23
C VAL A 895 -24.76 1.10 -20.57
N THR A 896 -24.08 0.02 -21.00
CA THR A 896 -24.20 -1.28 -20.33
C THR A 896 -23.72 -1.23 -18.89
N LEU A 897 -22.61 -0.55 -18.61
CA LEU A 897 -22.11 -0.42 -17.23
C LEU A 897 -23.09 0.36 -16.35
N GLY A 898 -23.70 1.42 -16.88
CA GLY A 898 -24.75 2.18 -16.19
C GLY A 898 -25.99 1.34 -15.89
N LEU A 899 -26.50 0.59 -16.89
CA LEU A 899 -27.65 -0.30 -16.74
C LEU A 899 -27.35 -1.49 -15.81
N ALA A 900 -26.13 -2.03 -15.83
CA ALA A 900 -25.70 -3.11 -14.93
C ALA A 900 -25.67 -2.63 -13.48
N LYS A 901 -25.14 -1.42 -13.25
CA LYS A 901 -25.22 -0.75 -11.95
C LYS A 901 -26.67 -0.50 -11.54
N GLN A 902 -27.53 -0.07 -12.46
CA GLN A 902 -28.95 0.12 -12.17
C GLN A 902 -29.63 -1.20 -11.75
N ILE A 903 -29.32 -2.34 -12.39
CA ILE A 903 -29.79 -3.67 -11.97
C ILE A 903 -29.28 -4.02 -10.56
N GLN A 904 -28.02 -3.73 -10.26
CA GLN A 904 -27.46 -3.92 -8.92
C GLN A 904 -28.21 -3.11 -7.85
N LEU A 905 -28.71 -1.91 -8.20
CA LEU A 905 -29.51 -1.05 -7.32
C LEU A 905 -30.96 -1.51 -7.20
N LEU A 906 -31.58 -1.89 -8.32
CA LEU A 906 -33.00 -2.29 -8.42
C LEU A 906 -33.26 -3.66 -7.81
N TYR A 907 -32.32 -4.60 -7.98
CA TYR A 907 -32.46 -5.99 -7.56
C TYR A 907 -31.35 -6.37 -6.56
N PRO A 908 -31.42 -5.83 -5.32
CA PRO A 908 -30.48 -6.13 -4.26
C PRO A 908 -30.48 -7.63 -3.97
N GLY A 909 -29.36 -8.26 -4.30
CA GLY A 909 -29.10 -9.69 -4.18
C GLY A 909 -28.42 -10.29 -5.38
N TRP A 910 -29.19 -10.89 -6.29
CA TRP A 910 -28.63 -11.41 -7.53
C TRP A 910 -28.10 -10.30 -8.44
N GLY A 911 -28.60 -9.06 -8.31
CA GLY A 911 -28.21 -7.94 -9.16
C GLY A 911 -26.72 -7.59 -9.08
N SER A 912 -26.06 -7.80 -7.93
CA SER A 912 -24.61 -7.57 -7.80
C SER A 912 -23.77 -8.61 -8.56
N TYR A 913 -24.17 -9.88 -8.48
CA TYR A 913 -23.53 -10.97 -9.23
C TYR A 913 -23.79 -10.84 -10.73
N PHE A 914 -25.01 -10.49 -11.11
CA PHE A 914 -25.38 -10.19 -12.49
C PHE A 914 -24.56 -9.01 -13.03
N SER A 915 -24.51 -7.89 -12.29
CA SER A 915 -23.74 -6.71 -12.67
C SER A 915 -22.28 -7.06 -12.88
N THR A 916 -21.67 -7.80 -11.95
CA THR A 916 -20.31 -8.33 -12.07
C THR A 916 -20.10 -9.12 -13.36
N MET A 917 -20.98 -10.09 -13.63
CA MET A 917 -20.90 -10.95 -14.81
C MET A 917 -20.95 -10.12 -16.10
N ILE A 918 -21.88 -9.17 -16.18
CA ILE A 918 -22.02 -8.28 -17.34
C ILE A 918 -20.81 -7.34 -17.46
N VAL A 919 -20.32 -6.77 -16.36
CA VAL A 919 -19.11 -5.93 -16.35
C VAL A 919 -17.91 -6.71 -16.91
N ALA A 920 -17.74 -7.97 -16.51
CA ALA A 920 -16.68 -8.83 -17.04
C ALA A 920 -16.82 -9.09 -18.55
N VAL A 921 -18.05 -9.26 -19.05
CA VAL A 921 -18.34 -9.33 -20.51
C VAL A 921 -17.98 -8.01 -21.21
N VAL A 922 -18.35 -6.87 -20.62
CA VAL A 922 -18.00 -5.54 -21.16
C VAL A 922 -16.49 -5.39 -21.30
N ILE A 923 -15.71 -5.78 -20.28
CA ILE A 923 -14.23 -5.70 -20.32
C ILE A 923 -13.67 -6.51 -21.48
N CYS A 924 -14.08 -7.77 -21.62
CA CYS A 924 -13.60 -8.64 -22.69
C CYS A 924 -13.90 -8.04 -24.08
N ASN A 925 -15.13 -7.56 -24.28
CA ASN A 925 -15.56 -6.93 -25.53
C ASN A 925 -14.86 -5.60 -25.79
N GLN A 926 -14.51 -4.85 -24.76
CA GLN A 926 -13.81 -3.58 -24.87
C GLN A 926 -12.31 -3.75 -25.15
N LEU A 927 -11.70 -4.88 -24.76
CA LEU A 927 -10.33 -5.22 -25.13
C LEU A 927 -10.23 -5.74 -26.58
N ILE A 928 -11.21 -6.54 -27.01
CA ILE A 928 -11.22 -7.20 -28.33
C ILE A 928 -11.79 -6.29 -29.43
N GLY A 929 -12.83 -5.54 -29.12
CA GLY A 929 -13.63 -4.78 -30.10
C GLY A 929 -12.85 -3.68 -30.82
N PRO A 930 -12.16 -2.74 -30.14
CA PRO A 930 -11.48 -1.62 -30.79
C PRO A 930 -10.36 -2.05 -31.76
N PRO A 931 -9.50 -3.04 -31.45
CA PRO A 931 -8.56 -3.61 -32.42
C PRO A 931 -9.25 -4.21 -33.66
N LEU A 932 -10.33 -4.98 -33.48
CA LEU A 932 -11.07 -5.58 -34.60
C LEU A 932 -11.78 -4.54 -35.47
N LEU A 933 -12.35 -3.50 -34.87
CA LEU A 933 -12.93 -2.38 -35.61
C LEU A 933 -11.86 -1.67 -36.46
N ARG A 934 -10.68 -1.40 -35.88
CA ARG A 934 -9.55 -0.82 -36.63
C ARG A 934 -9.10 -1.72 -37.77
N TYR A 935 -9.09 -3.04 -37.56
CA TYR A 935 -8.73 -4.01 -38.58
C TYR A 935 -9.74 -4.02 -39.73
N VAL A 936 -11.04 -4.12 -39.45
CA VAL A 936 -12.06 -4.21 -40.51
C VAL A 936 -12.19 -2.91 -41.31
N LEU A 937 -12.02 -1.74 -40.68
CA LEU A 937 -12.01 -0.46 -41.40
C LEU A 937 -10.85 -0.39 -42.40
N ARG A 938 -9.70 -0.99 -42.09
CA ARG A 938 -8.57 -1.11 -43.03
C ARG A 938 -8.82 -2.16 -44.10
N LEU A 939 -9.44 -3.29 -43.72
CA LEU A 939 -9.77 -4.37 -44.64
C LEU A 939 -10.74 -3.92 -45.73
N VAL A 940 -11.76 -3.13 -45.36
CA VAL A 940 -12.76 -2.57 -46.28
C VAL A 940 -12.21 -1.37 -47.08
N GLY A 941 -11.08 -0.78 -46.66
CA GLY A 941 -10.46 0.35 -47.33
C GLY A 941 -10.99 1.72 -46.92
N ASP A 942 -11.95 1.78 -45.99
CA ASP A 942 -12.47 3.02 -45.41
C ASP A 942 -11.44 3.75 -44.53
N ALA A 943 -10.50 3.01 -43.91
CA ALA A 943 -9.38 3.57 -43.16
C ALA A 943 -8.18 3.84 -44.07
N LYS A 944 -7.62 5.06 -43.99
CA LYS A 944 -6.37 5.37 -44.69
C LYS A 944 -5.23 4.53 -44.13
N LYS A 945 -4.57 3.75 -44.99
CA LYS A 945 -3.34 3.03 -44.66
C LYS A 945 -2.27 4.08 -44.36
N LYS A 946 -1.83 4.21 -43.11
CA LYS A 946 -0.69 5.06 -42.75
C LYS A 946 0.58 4.34 -43.19
N GLU A 947 0.87 4.33 -44.49
CA GLU A 947 2.18 3.95 -45.00
C GLU A 947 3.12 5.14 -44.77
N VAL A 948 4.03 4.99 -43.82
CA VAL A 948 5.09 5.97 -43.59
C VAL A 948 5.98 5.95 -44.83
N GLY A 949 5.98 7.05 -45.59
CA GLY A 949 6.95 7.29 -46.66
C GLY A 949 6.62 6.74 -48.05
N LYS A 950 5.36 6.42 -48.36
CA LYS A 950 4.95 6.11 -49.74
C LYS A 950 3.54 6.60 -50.03
N VAL A 951 3.43 7.72 -50.72
CA VAL A 951 2.24 8.03 -51.54
C VAL A 951 2.62 7.60 -52.94
N ASP A 952 2.24 6.38 -53.34
CA ASP A 952 2.61 5.86 -54.65
C ASP A 952 1.99 6.74 -55.76
N GLY A 953 2.85 7.47 -56.49
CA GLY A 953 2.54 8.02 -57.81
C GLY A 953 2.22 9.52 -57.91
N LEU A 954 2.12 10.29 -56.81
CA LEU A 954 1.87 11.73 -56.87
C LEU A 954 3.18 12.53 -56.95
N SER A 955 3.33 13.32 -58.02
CA SER A 955 4.46 14.25 -58.18
C SER A 955 4.02 15.71 -58.09
N ALA A 956 4.80 16.51 -57.36
CA ALA A 956 4.63 17.95 -57.25
C ALA A 956 5.82 18.69 -57.88
N LEU A 957 5.55 19.75 -58.62
CA LEU A 957 6.57 20.67 -59.15
C LEU A 957 6.53 21.94 -58.32
N VAL A 958 7.63 22.26 -57.63
CA VAL A 958 7.76 23.51 -56.86
C VAL A 958 8.57 24.49 -57.71
N LEU A 959 7.94 25.61 -58.09
CA LEU A 959 8.56 26.73 -58.79
C LEU A 959 8.85 27.83 -57.76
N SER A 960 10.11 28.21 -57.60
CA SER A 960 10.50 29.23 -56.60
C SER A 960 11.73 30.03 -56.97
N VAL A 961 11.88 31.22 -56.39
CA VAL A 961 13.14 32.00 -56.43
C VAL A 961 13.86 31.87 -55.08
N GLY A 962 15.13 31.42 -55.11
CA GLY A 962 16.00 31.34 -53.92
C GLY A 962 15.66 30.20 -52.93
N ILE A 963 16.18 30.33 -51.70
CA ILE A 963 16.24 29.27 -50.66
C ILE A 963 14.88 29.06 -49.93
N ASN A 964 13.88 29.90 -50.19
CA ASN A 964 12.63 29.95 -49.42
C ASN A 964 11.70 28.73 -49.62
N SER A 965 11.99 27.84 -50.57
CA SER A 965 11.20 26.64 -50.86
C SER A 965 11.64 25.37 -50.11
N ILE A 966 12.82 25.37 -49.47
CA ILE A 966 13.39 24.17 -48.80
C ILE A 966 12.45 23.61 -47.73
N GLY A 967 11.81 24.48 -46.93
CA GLY A 967 10.88 24.07 -45.89
C GLY A 967 9.60 23.42 -46.44
N ALA A 968 9.12 23.88 -47.59
CA ALA A 968 7.95 23.31 -48.26
C ALA A 968 8.29 21.97 -48.93
N ILE A 969 9.44 21.89 -49.61
CA ILE A 969 9.95 20.68 -50.26
C ILE A 969 10.13 19.56 -49.23
N SER A 970 10.87 19.82 -48.13
CA SER A 970 11.10 18.82 -47.08
C SER A 970 9.80 18.31 -46.45
N ARG A 971 8.79 19.18 -46.27
CA ARG A 971 7.48 18.79 -45.76
C ARG A 971 6.68 17.94 -46.75
N LEU A 972 6.73 18.26 -48.04
CA LEU A 972 6.09 17.47 -49.10
C LEU A 972 6.73 16.09 -49.26
N GLU A 973 8.06 16.00 -49.19
CA GLU A 973 8.81 14.75 -49.18
C GLU A 973 8.49 13.89 -47.94
N MET A 974 8.41 14.50 -46.75
CA MET A 974 7.94 13.81 -45.53
C MET A 974 6.51 13.27 -45.66
N CYS A 975 5.68 13.90 -46.50
CA CYS A 975 4.33 13.44 -46.82
C CYS A 975 4.31 12.39 -47.94
N GLY A 976 5.47 11.96 -48.45
CA GLY A 976 5.58 10.89 -49.44
C GLY A 976 5.36 11.31 -50.90
N TRP A 977 5.35 12.62 -51.19
CA TRP A 977 5.25 13.13 -52.57
C TRP A 977 6.60 13.04 -53.30
N ASN A 978 6.56 12.80 -54.61
CA ASN A 978 7.75 12.93 -55.45
C ASN A 978 7.91 14.40 -55.89
N VAL A 979 8.78 15.15 -55.21
CA VAL A 979 8.90 16.59 -55.41
C VAL A 979 10.05 16.89 -56.38
N THR A 980 9.74 17.58 -57.47
CA THR A 980 10.73 18.21 -58.34
C THR A 980 10.72 19.70 -58.08
N SER A 981 11.86 20.29 -57.70
CA SER A 981 11.99 21.74 -57.55
C SER A 981 12.71 22.34 -58.75
N HIS A 982 12.19 23.45 -59.27
CA HIS A 982 12.89 24.26 -60.27
C HIS A 982 13.06 25.68 -59.73
N LEU A 983 14.30 26.14 -59.72
CA LEU A 983 14.66 27.49 -59.31
C LEU A 983 14.53 28.39 -60.54
N ILE A 984 13.72 29.43 -60.42
CA ILE A 984 13.61 30.46 -61.45
C ILE A 984 14.65 31.53 -61.14
N GLU A 985 15.52 31.83 -62.11
CA GLU A 985 16.52 32.89 -61.95
C GLU A 985 15.83 34.25 -62.02
N SER A 986 15.78 34.95 -60.88
CA SER A 986 15.39 36.36 -60.82
C SER A 986 16.67 37.19 -60.91
N GLU A 987 16.88 37.88 -62.05
CA GLU A 987 17.99 38.83 -62.20
C GLU A 987 17.75 40.03 -61.27
N ALA A 988 18.52 40.06 -60.18
CA ALA A 988 18.43 41.05 -59.12
C ALA A 988 19.13 42.38 -59.44
N ASP A 989 18.96 42.91 -60.66
CA ASP A 989 19.51 44.23 -61.02
C ASP A 989 18.39 45.26 -61.26
N GLU A 990 18.39 46.27 -60.39
CA GLU A 990 17.38 47.34 -60.24
C GLU A 990 17.28 48.29 -61.46
N MET A 991 17.95 47.99 -62.57
CA MET A 991 18.03 48.86 -63.76
C MET A 991 17.44 48.27 -65.06
N THR A 992 16.86 47.07 -65.03
CA THR A 992 16.23 46.44 -66.21
C THR A 992 14.76 46.10 -65.96
N LEU A 993 13.96 47.11 -65.61
CA LEU A 993 12.51 46.97 -65.46
C LEU A 993 11.80 47.01 -66.82
N ALA A 994 12.04 45.98 -67.64
CA ALA A 994 11.15 45.63 -68.73
C ALA A 994 10.34 44.40 -68.29
N LYS A 995 9.07 44.63 -67.89
CA LYS A 995 8.11 43.56 -67.48
C LYS A 995 8.01 42.40 -68.48
N GLY A 996 8.45 42.57 -69.72
CA GLY A 996 8.50 41.52 -70.75
C GLY A 996 9.64 40.51 -70.61
N VAL A 997 10.83 40.89 -70.10
CA VAL A 997 12.01 40.00 -70.09
C VAL A 997 11.88 38.90 -69.05
N PHE A 998 11.40 39.24 -67.84
CA PHE A 998 11.10 38.24 -66.80
C PHE A 998 10.01 37.25 -67.26
N ALA A 999 8.97 37.73 -67.93
CA ALA A 999 7.89 36.88 -68.43
C ALA A 999 8.37 35.91 -69.53
N GLU A 1000 9.27 36.34 -70.43
CA GLU A 1000 9.87 35.48 -71.45
C GLU A 1000 10.82 34.43 -70.86
N ASN A 1001 11.66 34.83 -69.89
CA ASN A 1001 12.55 33.90 -69.19
C ASN A 1001 11.77 32.88 -68.34
N ALA A 1002 10.77 33.34 -67.57
CA ALA A 1002 9.87 32.48 -66.81
C ALA A 1002 9.13 31.50 -67.73
N LEU A 1003 8.68 31.94 -68.91
CA LEU A 1003 8.05 31.04 -69.89
C LEU A 1003 9.00 29.94 -70.37
N ARG A 1004 10.26 30.28 -70.67
CA ARG A 1004 11.27 29.29 -71.08
C ARG A 1004 11.54 28.27 -69.97
N GLU A 1005 11.85 28.75 -68.76
CA GLU A 1005 12.20 27.89 -67.61
C GLU A 1005 11.02 27.02 -67.14
N VAL A 1006 9.81 27.58 -67.12
CA VAL A 1006 8.61 26.82 -66.78
C VAL A 1006 8.30 25.77 -67.85
N THR A 1007 8.54 26.08 -69.14
CA THR A 1007 8.39 25.08 -70.21
C THR A 1007 9.38 23.94 -70.04
N ASP A 1008 10.66 24.24 -69.79
CA ASP A 1008 11.69 23.22 -69.55
C ASP A 1008 11.36 22.37 -68.32
N ALA A 1009 10.96 23.00 -67.21
CA ALA A 1009 10.56 22.31 -65.99
C ALA A 1009 9.36 21.35 -66.21
N LEU A 1010 8.37 21.77 -67.01
CA LEU A 1010 7.21 20.93 -67.33
C LEU A 1010 7.55 19.76 -68.25
N THR A 1011 8.54 19.88 -69.14
CA THR A 1011 8.98 18.77 -70.00
C THR A 1011 9.78 17.70 -69.24
N LEU A 1012 10.54 18.10 -68.22
CA LEU A 1012 11.32 17.18 -67.39
C LEU A 1012 10.48 16.48 -66.30
N ALA A 1013 9.39 17.10 -65.85
CA ALA A 1013 8.58 16.61 -64.74
C ALA A 1013 7.30 15.89 -65.22
N GLU A 1014 7.38 14.55 -65.38
CA GLU A 1014 6.22 13.69 -65.62
C GLU A 1014 6.25 12.36 -64.84
N PRO A 1015 5.10 11.88 -64.30
CA PRO A 1015 3.76 12.48 -64.31
C PRO A 1015 3.57 13.55 -63.23
N LEU A 1016 2.92 14.68 -63.57
CA LEU A 1016 2.74 15.84 -62.68
C LEU A 1016 1.29 16.02 -62.23
N HIS A 1017 1.07 16.26 -60.93
CA HIS A 1017 -0.29 16.35 -60.34
C HIS A 1017 -0.60 17.72 -59.75
N VAL A 1018 0.39 18.38 -59.13
CA VAL A 1018 0.25 19.72 -58.55
C VAL A 1018 1.48 20.54 -58.85
N VAL A 1019 1.29 21.82 -59.14
CA VAL A 1019 2.37 22.81 -59.23
C VAL A 1019 2.22 23.78 -58.06
N VAL A 1020 3.29 24.02 -57.33
CA VAL A 1020 3.33 24.98 -56.22
C VAL A 1020 4.20 26.15 -56.65
N VAL A 1021 3.62 27.35 -56.71
CA VAL A 1021 4.33 28.58 -57.10
C VAL A 1021 4.59 29.42 -55.86
N MET A 1022 5.88 29.65 -55.58
CA MET A 1022 6.35 30.41 -54.41
C MET A 1022 7.33 31.50 -54.87
N MET A 1023 6.81 32.69 -55.19
CA MET A 1023 7.63 33.85 -55.59
C MET A 1023 7.77 34.88 -54.46
N PRO A 1024 8.83 35.71 -54.47
CA PRO A 1024 9.03 36.80 -53.51
C PRO A 1024 7.91 37.84 -53.52
N THR A 1025 7.31 38.11 -54.69
CA THR A 1025 6.21 39.08 -54.85
C THR A 1025 4.98 38.47 -55.54
N ASN A 1026 3.80 39.06 -55.30
CA ASN A 1026 2.56 38.64 -55.97
C ASN A 1026 2.58 38.92 -57.48
N GLU A 1027 3.30 39.97 -57.93
CA GLU A 1027 3.47 40.27 -59.36
C GLU A 1027 4.27 39.16 -60.07
N GLU A 1028 5.37 38.69 -59.47
CA GLU A 1028 6.16 37.57 -60.00
C GLU A 1028 5.36 36.27 -60.00
N SER A 1029 4.61 35.98 -58.91
CA SER A 1029 3.69 34.83 -58.87
C SER A 1029 2.69 34.87 -60.03
N PHE A 1030 2.16 36.04 -60.35
CA PHE A 1030 1.20 36.24 -61.46
C PHE A 1030 1.83 35.96 -62.82
N GLU A 1031 3.02 36.48 -63.10
CA GLU A 1031 3.71 36.23 -64.36
C GLU A 1031 4.13 34.76 -64.52
N VAL A 1032 4.57 34.09 -63.44
CA VAL A 1032 4.92 32.66 -63.48
C VAL A 1032 3.70 31.78 -63.76
N ILE A 1033 2.54 32.09 -63.18
CA ILE A 1033 1.30 31.34 -63.48
C ILE A 1033 0.89 31.56 -64.94
N ARG A 1034 1.02 32.79 -65.46
CA ARG A 1034 0.73 33.09 -66.87
C ARG A 1034 1.67 32.34 -67.81
N ALA A 1035 2.95 32.30 -67.50
CA ALA A 1035 3.97 31.50 -68.18
C ALA A 1035 3.63 30.00 -68.14
N LEU A 1036 3.19 29.49 -66.99
CA LEU A 1036 2.74 28.10 -66.82
C LEU A 1036 1.54 27.77 -67.72
N THR A 1037 0.54 28.65 -67.78
CA THR A 1037 -0.63 28.48 -68.66
C THR A 1037 -0.24 28.44 -70.14
N LEU A 1038 0.60 29.37 -70.59
CA LEU A 1038 1.13 29.42 -71.95
C LEU A 1038 1.99 28.19 -72.29
N ALA A 1039 2.80 27.70 -71.35
CA ALA A 1039 3.62 26.51 -71.52
C ALA A 1039 2.75 25.24 -71.63
N CYS A 1040 1.73 25.08 -70.77
CA CYS A 1040 0.77 23.98 -70.84
C CYS A 1040 0.04 23.96 -72.19
N GLN A 1041 -0.37 25.13 -72.70
CA GLN A 1041 -1.02 25.27 -73.99
C GLN A 1041 -0.09 24.88 -75.16
N LYS A 1042 1.17 25.35 -75.15
CA LYS A 1042 2.18 24.96 -76.15
C LYS A 1042 2.48 23.46 -76.14
N LEU A 1043 2.47 22.84 -74.96
CA LEU A 1043 2.72 21.41 -74.77
C LEU A 1043 1.48 20.52 -74.99
N ARG A 1044 0.29 21.11 -75.29
CA ARG A 1044 -0.99 20.41 -75.49
C ARG A 1044 -1.37 19.46 -74.34
N ARG A 1045 -1.24 19.91 -73.09
CA ARG A 1045 -1.51 19.09 -71.91
C ARG A 1045 -3.00 19.02 -71.55
N LEU A 1046 -3.64 17.90 -71.89
CA LEU A 1046 -5.07 17.64 -71.66
C LEU A 1046 -5.53 17.45 -70.18
N ARG A 1047 -4.63 17.47 -69.19
CA ARG A 1047 -4.97 17.17 -67.78
C ARG A 1047 -5.01 18.44 -66.92
N VAL A 1048 -6.06 18.58 -66.12
CA VAL A 1048 -6.22 19.69 -65.16
C VAL A 1048 -5.10 19.70 -64.12
N LEU A 1049 -4.20 20.67 -64.23
CA LEU A 1049 -3.14 20.92 -63.25
C LEU A 1049 -3.68 21.85 -62.16
N ARG A 1050 -3.67 21.39 -60.90
CA ARG A 1050 -3.92 22.27 -59.76
C ARG A 1050 -2.66 23.07 -59.46
N VAL A 1051 -2.81 24.39 -59.41
CA VAL A 1051 -1.70 25.31 -59.15
C VAL A 1051 -1.96 25.97 -57.81
N VAL A 1052 -1.11 25.67 -56.82
CA VAL A 1052 -1.18 26.28 -55.50
C VAL A 1052 -0.24 27.47 -55.47
N VAL A 1053 -0.80 28.65 -55.22
CA VAL A 1053 -0.05 29.90 -55.25
C VAL A 1053 0.05 30.45 -53.84
N GLN A 1054 1.27 30.74 -53.41
CA GLN A 1054 1.52 31.46 -52.18
C GLN A 1054 1.38 32.97 -52.41
N VAL A 1055 0.51 33.63 -51.64
CA VAL A 1055 0.42 35.09 -51.62
C VAL A 1055 1.45 35.66 -50.64
N VAL A 1056 2.24 36.62 -51.10
CA VAL A 1056 3.26 37.31 -50.31
C VAL A 1056 2.83 38.77 -50.13
N GLY A 1057 2.15 39.07 -49.02
CA GLY A 1057 1.75 40.43 -48.62
C GLY A 1057 0.74 40.44 -47.47
N GLU A 1058 0.88 41.35 -46.51
CA GLU A 1058 -0.16 41.67 -45.53
C GLU A 1058 -1.13 42.66 -46.17
N GLY A 1059 -2.39 42.26 -46.35
CA GLY A 1059 -3.43 43.13 -46.89
C GLY A 1059 -3.91 44.18 -45.88
N ASP A 1060 -3.02 45.06 -45.43
CA ASP A 1060 -3.35 46.16 -44.50
C ASP A 1060 -2.89 47.57 -44.96
N ASP A 1061 -2.34 47.74 -46.18
CA ASP A 1061 -2.09 49.08 -46.72
C ASP A 1061 -3.23 49.54 -47.66
N GLU A 1062 -3.74 50.74 -47.38
CA GLU A 1062 -4.98 51.37 -47.85
C GLU A 1062 -5.02 51.74 -49.35
N GLY A 1063 -4.24 51.05 -50.19
CA GLY A 1063 -4.21 51.24 -51.65
C GLY A 1063 -3.92 50.00 -52.46
N ASP A 1064 -3.75 48.82 -51.85
CA ASP A 1064 -3.19 47.67 -52.57
C ASP A 1064 -4.25 46.68 -53.10
N THR A 1065 -4.06 46.27 -54.34
CA THR A 1065 -4.97 45.43 -55.13
C THR A 1065 -5.34 44.13 -54.41
N ASN A 1066 -6.62 43.73 -54.44
CA ASN A 1066 -7.08 42.43 -53.92
C ASN A 1066 -6.56 41.29 -54.82
N TRP A 1067 -5.31 40.88 -54.62
CA TRP A 1067 -4.64 39.86 -55.42
C TRP A 1067 -5.44 38.55 -55.46
N GLY A 1068 -6.15 38.20 -54.39
CA GLY A 1068 -7.03 37.03 -54.35
C GLY A 1068 -8.15 37.04 -55.40
N SER A 1069 -8.75 38.20 -55.70
CA SER A 1069 -9.73 38.31 -56.79
C SER A 1069 -9.06 38.37 -58.16
N LYS A 1070 -7.89 38.99 -58.27
CA LYS A 1070 -7.12 39.09 -59.53
C LYS A 1070 -6.59 37.74 -60.04
N PHE A 1071 -6.18 36.86 -59.12
CA PHE A 1071 -5.83 35.46 -59.43
C PHE A 1071 -7.07 34.63 -59.78
N ALA A 1072 -8.21 34.91 -59.15
CA ALA A 1072 -9.49 34.23 -59.46
C ALA A 1072 -10.13 34.69 -60.78
N GLU A 1073 -9.81 35.89 -61.25
CA GLU A 1073 -10.27 36.51 -62.49
C GLU A 1073 -9.34 36.24 -63.70
N MET A 1074 -8.29 35.43 -63.55
CA MET A 1074 -7.42 35.05 -64.67
C MET A 1074 -8.22 34.47 -65.84
N PRO A 1075 -7.88 34.84 -67.10
CA PRO A 1075 -8.70 34.51 -68.25
C PRO A 1075 -8.79 32.99 -68.46
N LYS A 1076 -10.01 32.47 -68.45
CA LYS A 1076 -10.38 31.19 -69.06
C LYS A 1076 -10.55 31.47 -70.55
N THR A 1077 -9.55 31.19 -71.37
CA THR A 1077 -9.65 31.41 -72.82
C THR A 1077 -10.57 30.35 -73.44
N GLU A 1078 -11.61 30.78 -74.17
CA GLU A 1078 -12.69 29.91 -74.65
C GLU A 1078 -12.37 29.07 -75.89
N GLU A 1079 -11.23 29.26 -76.56
CA GLU A 1079 -11.13 28.69 -77.91
C GLU A 1079 -10.56 27.27 -77.99
N HIS A 1080 -9.62 26.85 -77.16
CA HIS A 1080 -9.12 25.47 -77.13
C HIS A 1080 -8.89 25.10 -75.67
N GLY A 1081 -9.81 24.32 -75.10
CA GLY A 1081 -9.88 24.09 -73.65
C GLY A 1081 -8.54 23.67 -73.05
N ASP A 1082 -8.20 24.27 -71.91
CA ASP A 1082 -7.28 23.73 -70.90
C ASP A 1082 -7.48 24.52 -69.57
N THR A 1083 -7.80 23.93 -68.41
CA THR A 1083 -7.19 22.83 -67.60
C THR A 1083 -6.14 23.31 -66.57
N ILE A 1084 -6.30 24.50 -65.99
CA ILE A 1084 -5.57 24.90 -64.77
C ILE A 1084 -6.55 25.42 -63.70
N ASP A 1085 -6.45 24.86 -62.50
CA ASP A 1085 -7.26 25.23 -61.33
C ASP A 1085 -6.34 25.92 -60.31
N VAL A 1086 -6.41 27.25 -60.22
CA VAL A 1086 -5.54 28.06 -59.36
C VAL A 1086 -6.15 28.18 -57.97
N VAL A 1087 -5.49 27.61 -56.97
CA VAL A 1087 -5.86 27.69 -55.56
C VAL A 1087 -4.94 28.68 -54.87
N VAL A 1088 -5.50 29.82 -54.48
CA VAL A 1088 -4.78 30.89 -53.76
C VAL A 1088 -4.80 30.60 -52.27
N VAL A 1089 -3.63 30.52 -51.63
CA VAL A 1089 -3.53 30.17 -50.21
C VAL A 1089 -2.59 31.12 -49.46
N ASP A 1090 -2.92 31.39 -48.19
CA ASP A 1090 -2.09 32.19 -47.28
C ASP A 1090 -0.74 31.47 -47.00
N ARG A 1091 0.31 32.23 -46.73
CA ARG A 1091 1.71 31.80 -46.57
C ARG A 1091 1.89 30.64 -45.59
N ASN A 1092 1.11 30.60 -44.52
CA ASN A 1092 1.19 29.55 -43.51
C ASN A 1092 0.21 28.38 -43.77
N GLU A 1093 -0.81 28.60 -44.58
CA GLU A 1093 -1.87 27.61 -44.86
C GLU A 1093 -1.61 26.81 -46.14
N ALA A 1094 -0.78 27.31 -47.07
CA ALA A 1094 -0.50 26.65 -48.35
C ALA A 1094 0.03 25.22 -48.18
N THR A 1095 0.93 25.02 -47.21
CA THR A 1095 1.49 23.71 -46.90
C THR A 1095 0.50 22.82 -46.17
N ASP A 1096 -0.27 23.37 -45.24
CA ASP A 1096 -1.29 22.63 -44.48
C ASP A 1096 -2.45 22.19 -45.38
N MET A 1097 -2.83 23.00 -46.36
CA MET A 1097 -3.84 22.67 -47.36
C MET A 1097 -3.35 21.59 -48.33
N LEU A 1098 -2.06 21.61 -48.73
CA LEU A 1098 -1.48 20.52 -49.52
C LEU A 1098 -1.43 19.20 -48.73
N ILE A 1099 -1.11 19.28 -47.44
CA ILE A 1099 -1.18 18.15 -46.50
C ILE A 1099 -2.63 17.68 -46.35
N GLU A 1100 -3.60 18.58 -46.31
CA GLU A 1100 -5.02 18.27 -46.20
C GLU A 1100 -5.59 17.68 -47.49
N LEU A 1101 -5.18 18.18 -48.66
CA LEU A 1101 -5.52 17.63 -49.99
C LEU A 1101 -4.93 16.23 -50.18
N ALA A 1102 -3.66 16.03 -49.78
CA ALA A 1102 -3.02 14.71 -49.71
C ALA A 1102 -3.75 13.79 -48.72
N ALA A 1103 -4.12 14.31 -47.55
CA ALA A 1103 -4.85 13.58 -46.52
C ALA A 1103 -6.33 13.35 -46.88
N CYS A 1104 -6.90 14.04 -47.86
CA CYS A 1104 -8.30 13.90 -48.28
C CYS A 1104 -8.50 12.99 -49.50
N GLY A 1105 -7.44 12.60 -50.23
CA GLY A 1105 -7.56 11.77 -51.44
C GLY A 1105 -8.40 12.41 -52.56
N LYS A 1106 -8.66 13.72 -52.49
CA LYS A 1106 -9.51 14.47 -53.44
C LYS A 1106 -8.76 14.97 -54.68
N VAL A 1107 -7.57 14.44 -54.94
CA VAL A 1107 -6.80 14.71 -56.17
C VAL A 1107 -6.71 13.39 -56.94
N VAL A 1108 -7.59 13.27 -57.93
CA VAL A 1108 -7.56 12.30 -59.05
C VAL A 1108 -8.03 10.87 -58.72
N ASN A 1109 -9.31 10.62 -59.00
CA ASN A 1109 -9.75 9.37 -59.65
C ASN A 1109 -10.53 9.75 -60.92
N THR A 1110 -9.84 10.40 -61.88
CA THR A 1110 -10.42 10.70 -63.21
C THR A 1110 -10.77 9.43 -63.99
N SER A 1111 -10.29 8.25 -63.59
CA SER A 1111 -10.76 6.97 -64.12
C SER A 1111 -12.23 6.68 -63.77
N MET A 1112 -12.79 7.20 -62.65
CA MET A 1112 -14.22 7.03 -62.34
C MET A 1112 -15.12 8.01 -63.10
N ILE A 1113 -14.60 9.17 -63.50
CA ILE A 1113 -15.36 10.14 -64.32
C ILE A 1113 -15.33 9.72 -65.80
N LEU A 1114 -14.24 9.12 -66.27
CA LEU A 1114 -14.16 8.56 -67.63
C LEU A 1114 -14.84 7.17 -67.77
N ALA A 1115 -14.91 6.37 -66.70
CA ALA A 1115 -15.63 5.09 -66.73
C ALA A 1115 -17.16 5.28 -66.86
N ASN A 1116 -17.71 6.37 -66.32
CA ASN A 1116 -19.14 6.68 -66.48
C ASN A 1116 -19.51 7.23 -67.87
N ASP A 1117 -18.57 7.80 -68.61
CA ASP A 1117 -18.79 8.18 -70.02
C ASP A 1117 -18.52 7.01 -70.99
N GLN A 1118 -17.61 6.09 -70.66
CA GLN A 1118 -17.41 4.87 -71.46
C GLN A 1118 -18.54 3.85 -71.28
N GLN A 1119 -19.24 3.85 -70.15
CA GLN A 1119 -20.40 2.97 -69.95
C GLN A 1119 -21.70 3.51 -70.59
N ALA A 1120 -21.71 4.79 -71.03
CA ALA A 1120 -22.78 5.35 -71.85
C ALA A 1120 -22.53 5.18 -73.37
N ASN A 1121 -21.27 5.01 -73.81
CA ASN A 1121 -20.92 4.85 -75.22
C ASN A 1121 -20.66 3.39 -75.66
N ASN A 1122 -20.46 2.45 -74.74
CA ASN A 1122 -20.18 1.04 -75.09
C ASN A 1122 -21.44 0.16 -75.30
N THR A 1123 -22.64 0.75 -75.33
CA THR A 1123 -23.88 0.06 -75.77
C THR A 1123 -24.23 0.33 -77.24
N ALA A 1124 -23.40 1.08 -77.99
CA ALA A 1124 -23.68 1.39 -79.40
C ALA A 1124 -22.66 0.85 -80.42
N ILE A 1125 -21.51 0.31 -80.01
CA ILE A 1125 -20.46 -0.14 -80.96
C ILE A 1125 -19.80 -1.43 -80.44
N ALA A 1126 -20.50 -2.55 -80.57
CA ALA A 1126 -19.92 -3.90 -80.51
C ALA A 1126 -20.85 -4.90 -81.23
N MET A 1127 -21.05 -4.67 -82.53
CA MET A 1127 -21.17 -5.73 -83.52
C MET A 1127 -20.00 -5.55 -84.47
N GLU A 1128 -19.45 -6.68 -84.94
CA GLU A 1128 -18.30 -6.85 -85.85
C GLU A 1128 -16.92 -7.06 -85.22
N GLU A 1129 -16.47 -8.32 -85.37
CA GLU A 1129 -15.13 -8.79 -85.81
C GLU A 1129 -13.92 -8.47 -84.90
N GLY A 1130 -12.96 -9.36 -84.63
CA GLY A 1130 -12.55 -10.58 -85.30
C GLY A 1130 -11.01 -10.57 -85.48
N ALA A 1131 -10.32 -11.43 -84.70
CA ALA A 1131 -9.01 -12.04 -84.99
C ALA A 1131 -7.66 -11.27 -84.89
N ALA A 1132 -6.70 -12.03 -84.32
CA ALA A 1132 -5.30 -12.23 -84.72
C ALA A 1132 -4.13 -11.35 -84.20
N GLU A 1133 -3.27 -12.07 -83.46
CA GLU A 1133 -1.81 -12.22 -83.60
C GLU A 1133 -0.78 -11.17 -83.13
N ALA A 1134 0.39 -11.76 -82.82
CA ALA A 1134 1.50 -11.29 -82.02
C ALA A 1134 2.65 -10.71 -82.86
N ALA A 1135 3.55 -9.95 -82.22
CA ALA A 1135 5.02 -10.13 -82.20
C ALA A 1135 5.79 -8.81 -81.96
N ALA A 1136 6.85 -8.94 -81.14
CA ALA A 1136 8.17 -8.28 -81.23
C ALA A 1136 8.27 -6.75 -81.07
N ASP A 1137 9.39 -6.14 -80.68
CA ASP A 1137 10.50 -6.44 -79.78
C ASP A 1137 11.32 -5.12 -79.71
N THR A 1138 12.14 -4.96 -78.67
CA THR A 1138 13.30 -4.03 -78.59
C THR A 1138 13.11 -2.51 -78.63
N ALA A 1139 13.34 -1.85 -77.49
CA ALA A 1139 14.38 -0.82 -77.33
C ALA A 1139 14.51 -0.39 -75.86
N LEU A 1140 15.60 -0.80 -75.23
CA LEU A 1140 16.08 -0.28 -73.94
C LEU A 1140 17.34 0.55 -74.23
N PRO A 1141 17.46 1.80 -73.72
CA PRO A 1141 18.71 2.10 -73.03
C PRO A 1141 18.63 3.13 -71.88
N ALA A 1142 19.77 3.30 -71.21
CA ALA A 1142 20.18 4.34 -70.24
C ALA A 1142 19.89 4.12 -68.74
N ARG A 1143 18.71 3.65 -68.31
CA ARG A 1143 18.39 3.52 -66.85
C ARG A 1143 19.11 2.36 -66.12
N ALA A 1144 19.62 1.36 -66.84
CA ALA A 1144 20.21 0.16 -66.23
C ALA A 1144 21.65 0.34 -65.73
N ARG A 1145 22.43 1.29 -66.28
CA ARG A 1145 23.83 1.52 -65.85
C ARG A 1145 23.98 2.39 -64.60
N LEU A 1146 22.96 3.18 -64.24
CA LEU A 1146 23.00 4.03 -63.04
C LEU A 1146 22.62 3.28 -61.76
N ARG A 1147 21.71 2.30 -61.84
CA ARG A 1147 21.27 1.47 -60.70
C ARG A 1147 22.38 0.58 -60.14
N GLN A 1148 23.33 0.15 -60.98
CA GLN A 1148 24.41 -0.75 -60.55
C GLN A 1148 25.57 -0.01 -59.84
N LYS A 1149 25.70 1.31 -59.99
CA LYS A 1149 26.68 2.13 -59.24
C LYS A 1149 26.14 2.66 -57.90
N LEU A 1150 24.82 2.88 -57.77
CA LEU A 1150 24.21 3.36 -56.51
C LEU A 1150 23.99 2.25 -55.47
N SER A 1151 23.78 1.00 -55.89
CA SER A 1151 23.65 -0.16 -54.99
C SER A 1151 24.94 -0.49 -54.20
N LYS A 1152 26.12 -0.01 -54.65
CA LYS A 1152 27.41 -0.30 -54.02
C LYS A 1152 27.81 0.70 -52.93
N ASN A 1153 27.20 1.89 -52.89
CA ASN A 1153 27.50 2.91 -51.88
C ASN A 1153 26.54 2.87 -50.66
N VAL A 1154 25.36 2.25 -50.77
CA VAL A 1154 24.39 2.18 -49.66
C VAL A 1154 24.74 1.10 -48.63
N ASN A 1155 25.47 0.05 -49.01
CA ASN A 1155 25.91 -0.99 -48.06
C ASN A 1155 27.09 -0.57 -47.16
N ARG A 1156 27.60 0.66 -47.27
CA ARG A 1156 28.70 1.16 -46.42
C ARG A 1156 28.27 2.16 -45.34
N MET A 1157 26.98 2.47 -45.23
CA MET A 1157 26.47 3.49 -44.29
C MET A 1157 25.52 2.92 -43.21
N MET A 1158 25.28 1.60 -43.17
CA MET A 1158 24.54 0.90 -42.10
C MET A 1158 25.45 0.31 -41.00
N LEU A 1159 26.57 0.97 -40.70
CA LEU A 1159 27.50 0.57 -39.64
C LEU A 1159 28.11 1.82 -38.99
N VAL A 1160 27.26 2.66 -38.39
CA VAL A 1160 27.54 3.59 -37.28
C VAL A 1160 26.31 3.62 -36.39
#